data_AF-A0A412X2H8-F1
#
_entry.id   AF-A0A412X2H8-F1
#
_cell.length_a   1.000
_cell.length_b   1.000
_cell.length_c   1.000
_cell.angle_alpha   90.00
_cell.angle_beta   90.00
_cell.angle_gamma   90.00
#
_symmetry.space_group_name_H-M   'P 1'
#
loop_
_entity.id
_entity.type
_entity.pdbx_description
1 polymer ?
#
loop_
_entity_poly.entity_id
_entity_poly.type
_entity_poly.pdbx_seq_one_letter_code
_entity_poly.pdbx_strand_id
1 'polypeptide(L)'
;MEKTDETIPSREELAVFIEEAAVSVTNNYEEAPAVLMVDDAVIGTLGNFSASIGKAKSKKTFNVSAIAASALSGRTVLRYRSMFPENKRKILYIDTEQGRHHCQQVLKRILRLAEMPDDKVPENLIMLSLRKFAPRVRLLIVEEAIGTTPDLGLVIIDGIRDFLYDINSSSESTEVISKFMQWTDDKQIHIHTVLHQNKNDEHARGHIGTELNNKAETILQVEVDKDDKAISVVEAVHIRDRDFEPFAFRINEDVLPELVESYLSKEKKSGRPTKEPFDPQREIPENVHRAAVDAAFANGNIGSYDDYLERLKEAYGLHNVKLGYNKAVKVATFLGNRQMVIKEGKNYILNPEPRKNFDVASLAELAESIRQQGVLQPIGVRPIAENRFEIIFGERRYRASLMAGLEEIPAIVLNVSDETAEEMAVTENLQRKDVTPIEEANAYQRLIESGRHDIQSLAMQFGKNETYIRTRLKFVSLIPEIAELLEKDEITISVASEICRYGEDIQREVFDKHLKEGIMFGSWRGMKATEVAKNIERHFTTDLERYNFDKTLCLSCPHNTNNMTLFCEGTCGKCANKGCLDEMNAAFLTEKAIETIKAYPALSLSHDAYCYNADAVNRLKEMGYEVVALQCRYKDYPTLPEEPEAGEYDTEDEYKEAKVEYEQDMNDYMEEGKELVRRAEVGEISLFARIGNEDIVKCYVENSMMNAVSGQQAGQEQLSPIEKLDKQDKRNKEIAREKTVEDTKKQILEVDMTETKFGADEEKMIYFFLLSSLRKEHFAAVGIEGEHSPYLSNEDKTNIVANLTPKAKAVIRRDFLIENFKNAYGSNAIADMLLEFAGKHMPERLADIENGHNEVYEKRHQRIEEKKAVLLVQEQAKQEAEQTEADADNEKQPQSQEVAA
;
A
#
# COMPACT_ATOMS: atom_id res chain seq x y z
N MET A 1 8.29 0.85 -33.46
CA MET A 1 8.14 2.27 -33.07
C MET A 1 9.07 2.45 -31.90
N GLU A 2 10.27 2.91 -32.22
CA GLU A 2 11.36 3.13 -31.27
C GLU A 2 10.89 4.01 -30.12
N LYS A 3 11.17 3.57 -28.90
CA LYS A 3 11.26 4.44 -27.74
C LYS A 3 12.61 5.12 -27.81
N THR A 4 12.72 6.18 -28.60
CA THR A 4 13.83 7.12 -28.54
C THR A 4 13.29 8.39 -27.88
N ASP A 5 13.69 8.64 -26.64
CA ASP A 5 14.65 9.72 -26.30
C ASP A 5 14.77 9.83 -24.75
N GLU A 6 15.79 9.18 -24.19
CA GLU A 6 16.39 9.55 -22.91
C GLU A 6 17.90 9.59 -23.15
N THR A 7 18.32 10.54 -23.99
CA THR A 7 19.74 10.91 -24.10
C THR A 7 20.15 11.53 -22.77
N ILE A 8 20.89 10.77 -21.97
CA ILE A 8 21.50 11.28 -20.72
C ILE A 8 22.43 12.42 -21.14
N PRO A 9 22.23 13.67 -20.64
CA PRO A 9 23.05 14.79 -21.06
C PRO A 9 24.53 14.49 -20.75
N SER A 10 25.41 14.87 -21.67
CA SER A 10 26.84 14.71 -21.50
C SER A 10 27.34 15.47 -20.26
N ARG A 11 28.50 15.10 -19.73
CA ARG A 11 29.08 15.80 -18.57
C ARG A 11 29.31 17.29 -18.84
N GLU A 12 29.54 17.66 -20.08
CA GLU A 12 29.71 19.04 -20.55
C GLU A 12 28.38 19.80 -20.54
N GLU A 13 27.30 19.17 -21.03
CA GLU A 13 25.94 19.73 -20.96
C GLU A 13 25.45 19.87 -19.52
N LEU A 14 25.69 18.87 -18.66
CA LEU A 14 25.38 18.95 -17.24
C LEU A 14 26.15 20.07 -16.54
N ALA A 15 27.40 20.33 -16.92
CA ALA A 15 28.17 21.43 -16.37
C ALA A 15 27.55 22.79 -16.74
N VAL A 16 27.08 22.95 -17.98
CA VAL A 16 26.32 24.14 -18.41
C VAL A 16 25.01 24.28 -17.63
N PHE A 17 24.24 23.20 -17.48
CA PHE A 17 22.98 23.24 -16.70
C PHE A 17 23.22 23.56 -15.21
N ILE A 18 24.30 23.07 -14.62
CA ILE A 18 24.68 23.41 -13.24
C ILE A 18 25.06 24.88 -13.14
N GLU A 19 25.77 25.44 -14.12
CA GLU A 19 26.11 26.87 -14.15
C GLU A 19 24.85 27.74 -14.32
N GLU A 20 23.91 27.36 -15.19
CA GLU A 20 22.64 28.05 -15.38
C GLU A 20 21.72 27.96 -14.14
N ALA A 21 21.72 26.82 -13.44
CA ALA A 21 20.91 26.61 -12.24
C ALA A 21 21.55 27.18 -10.95
N ALA A 22 22.82 27.59 -10.99
CA ALA A 22 23.54 28.05 -9.80
C ALA A 22 23.00 29.40 -9.30
N VAL A 23 22.43 29.39 -8.09
CA VAL A 23 21.98 30.60 -7.42
C VAL A 23 23.14 31.22 -6.64
N SER A 24 23.48 32.48 -6.92
CA SER A 24 24.54 33.24 -6.25
C SER A 24 23.97 34.32 -5.33
N VAL A 25 24.51 34.42 -4.12
CA VAL A 25 24.16 35.47 -3.16
C VAL A 25 24.52 36.88 -3.67
N THR A 26 25.39 37.00 -4.68
CA THR A 26 25.78 38.29 -5.26
C THR A 26 24.88 38.75 -6.41
N ASN A 27 24.01 37.88 -6.94
CA ASN A 27 23.11 38.22 -8.02
C ASN A 27 21.82 38.82 -7.46
N ASN A 28 21.34 39.89 -8.08
CA ASN A 28 20.05 40.48 -7.73
C ASN A 28 18.96 39.78 -8.56
N TYR A 29 18.25 38.83 -7.97
CA TYR A 29 17.11 38.17 -8.60
C TYR A 29 15.89 39.07 -8.42
N GLU A 30 15.39 39.65 -9.50
CA GLU A 30 14.16 40.46 -9.46
C GLU A 30 12.95 39.55 -9.19
N GLU A 31 12.04 39.99 -8.31
CA GLU A 31 10.76 39.29 -8.12
C GLU A 31 10.00 39.26 -9.45
N ALA A 32 9.50 38.07 -9.81
CA ALA A 32 8.71 37.85 -11.01
C ALA A 32 7.57 38.89 -11.11
N PRO A 33 7.48 39.67 -12.19
CA PRO A 33 6.47 40.73 -12.31
C PRO A 33 5.04 40.17 -12.16
N ALA A 34 4.28 40.73 -11.22
CA ALA A 34 2.86 40.45 -11.07
C ALA A 34 2.08 41.04 -12.25
N VAL A 35 1.52 40.16 -13.09
CA VAL A 35 0.89 40.54 -14.37
C VAL A 35 -0.63 40.34 -14.37
N LEU A 36 -1.15 39.45 -13.52
CA LEU A 36 -2.59 39.20 -13.38
C LEU A 36 -3.00 39.34 -11.91
N MET A 37 -4.06 40.10 -11.67
CA MET A 37 -4.62 40.34 -10.35
C MET A 37 -6.15 40.21 -10.36
N VAL A 38 -6.72 39.82 -9.21
CA VAL A 38 -8.14 39.99 -8.89
C VAL A 38 -8.24 41.05 -7.80
N ASP A 39 -8.84 42.19 -8.15
CA ASP A 39 -8.73 43.45 -7.41
C ASP A 39 -7.26 43.83 -7.14
N ASP A 40 -6.75 43.28 -6.05
CA ASP A 40 -5.59 43.69 -5.30
C ASP A 40 -4.71 42.45 -4.96
N ALA A 41 -5.23 41.23 -5.20
CA ALA A 41 -4.55 39.95 -5.02
C ALA A 41 -3.89 39.50 -6.32
N VAL A 42 -2.63 39.10 -6.26
CA VAL A 42 -1.88 38.58 -7.42
C VAL A 42 -2.29 37.13 -7.68
N ILE A 43 -2.81 36.88 -8.89
CA ILE A 43 -3.21 35.54 -9.35
C ILE A 43 -2.27 34.97 -10.43
N GLY A 44 -1.30 35.76 -10.88
CA GLY A 44 -0.34 35.32 -11.88
C GLY A 44 0.87 36.24 -12.03
N THR A 45 2.06 35.63 -11.95
CA THR A 45 3.36 36.25 -12.22
C THR A 45 3.99 35.68 -13.50
N LEU A 46 4.89 36.43 -14.16
CA LEU A 46 5.70 35.87 -15.25
C LEU A 46 6.63 34.78 -14.70
N GLY A 47 6.82 33.68 -15.42
CA GLY A 47 7.59 32.53 -14.91
C GLY A 47 6.74 31.47 -14.23
N ASN A 48 5.46 31.74 -13.98
CA ASN A 48 4.53 30.81 -13.34
C ASN A 48 3.28 30.53 -14.19
N PHE A 49 2.46 29.58 -13.73
CA PHE A 49 1.17 29.27 -14.34
C PHE A 49 0.05 29.19 -13.29
N SER A 50 -1.17 29.45 -13.74
CA SER A 50 -2.40 29.40 -12.95
C SER A 50 -3.47 28.58 -13.68
N ALA A 51 -4.53 28.19 -12.96
CA ALA A 51 -5.60 27.37 -13.51
C ALA A 51 -7.00 27.86 -13.12
N SER A 52 -7.96 27.73 -14.02
CA SER A 52 -9.41 27.81 -13.74
C SER A 52 -10.02 26.40 -13.75
N ILE A 53 -10.53 25.96 -12.61
CA ILE A 53 -11.24 24.69 -12.44
C ILE A 53 -12.75 24.92 -12.25
N GLY A 54 -13.55 23.92 -12.60
CA GLY A 54 -15.00 24.03 -12.44
C GLY A 54 -15.77 22.91 -13.12
N LYS A 55 -16.97 22.62 -12.63
CA LYS A 55 -17.87 21.60 -13.21
C LYS A 55 -18.20 21.90 -14.68
N ALA A 56 -18.65 20.88 -15.40
CA ALA A 56 -19.11 21.06 -16.77
C ALA A 56 -20.22 22.13 -16.81
N LYS A 57 -20.18 23.00 -17.82
CA LYS A 57 -21.12 24.11 -18.02
C LYS A 57 -21.08 25.22 -16.95
N SER A 58 -20.03 25.31 -16.13
CA SER A 58 -19.84 26.42 -15.17
C SER A 58 -19.37 27.74 -15.77
N LYS A 59 -19.43 27.89 -17.10
CA LYS A 59 -19.04 29.12 -17.82
C LYS A 59 -17.55 29.52 -17.67
N LYS A 60 -16.64 28.56 -17.42
CA LYS A 60 -15.17 28.78 -17.37
C LYS A 60 -14.62 29.58 -18.55
N THR A 61 -14.99 29.22 -19.78
CA THR A 61 -14.56 29.97 -20.98
C THR A 61 -14.98 31.44 -20.93
N PHE A 62 -16.10 31.80 -20.29
CA PHE A 62 -16.49 33.20 -20.09
C PHE A 62 -15.58 33.89 -19.06
N ASN A 63 -15.22 33.20 -17.98
CA ASN A 63 -14.26 33.70 -16.99
C ASN A 63 -12.88 33.97 -17.62
N VAL A 64 -12.38 33.00 -18.39
CA VAL A 64 -11.09 33.12 -19.09
C VAL A 64 -11.12 34.18 -20.20
N SER A 65 -12.27 34.37 -20.86
CA SER A 65 -12.45 35.48 -21.80
C SER A 65 -12.29 36.84 -21.11
N ALA A 66 -12.73 36.98 -19.84
CA ALA A 66 -12.56 38.20 -19.07
C ALA A 66 -11.09 38.44 -18.69
N ILE A 67 -10.34 37.38 -18.31
CA ILE A 67 -8.89 37.46 -18.07
C ILE A 67 -8.16 37.92 -19.34
N ALA A 68 -8.48 37.30 -20.49
CA ALA A 68 -7.89 37.68 -21.77
C ALA A 68 -8.20 39.14 -22.15
N ALA A 69 -9.44 39.59 -21.94
CA ALA A 69 -9.86 40.95 -22.24
C ALA A 69 -9.20 42.00 -21.31
N SER A 70 -9.03 41.68 -20.02
CA SER A 70 -8.27 42.50 -19.07
C SER A 70 -6.81 42.64 -19.53
N ALA A 71 -6.17 41.53 -19.90
CA ALA A 71 -4.80 41.55 -20.42
C ALA A 71 -4.66 42.32 -21.74
N LEU A 72 -5.67 42.25 -22.61
CA LEU A 72 -5.65 42.90 -23.92
C LEU A 72 -5.85 44.42 -23.82
N SER A 73 -6.78 44.86 -22.98
CA SER A 73 -7.17 46.27 -22.83
C SER A 73 -6.34 47.03 -21.78
N GLY A 74 -5.72 46.32 -20.84
CA GLY A 74 -5.07 46.89 -19.65
C GLY A 74 -6.06 47.52 -18.65
N ARG A 75 -7.37 47.28 -18.83
CA ARG A 75 -8.44 47.78 -17.97
C ARG A 75 -8.96 46.69 -17.05
N THR A 76 -9.69 47.09 -16.02
CA THR A 76 -10.39 46.13 -15.17
C THR A 76 -11.59 45.54 -15.92
N VAL A 77 -11.63 44.22 -16.06
CA VAL A 77 -12.77 43.48 -16.64
C VAL A 77 -13.30 42.52 -15.58
N LEU A 78 -14.59 42.64 -15.22
CA LEU A 78 -15.14 42.06 -13.99
C LEU A 78 -14.35 42.58 -12.78
N ARG A 79 -13.54 41.73 -12.14
CA ARG A 79 -12.57 42.11 -11.10
C ARG A 79 -11.12 41.81 -11.49
N TYR A 80 -10.90 41.34 -12.72
CA TYR A 80 -9.57 41.06 -13.22
C TYR A 80 -8.89 42.36 -13.62
N ARG A 81 -7.65 42.55 -13.15
CA ARG A 81 -6.76 43.62 -13.55
C ARG A 81 -5.47 43.00 -14.08
N SER A 82 -4.99 43.50 -15.20
CA SER A 82 -3.79 42.99 -15.84
C SER A 82 -2.81 44.09 -16.18
N MET A 83 -1.53 43.85 -15.94
CA MET A 83 -0.47 44.83 -16.18
C MET A 83 0.77 44.12 -16.71
N PHE A 84 0.85 44.02 -18.04
CA PHE A 84 2.00 43.39 -18.71
C PHE A 84 3.05 44.44 -19.12
N PRO A 85 4.36 44.13 -18.95
CA PRO A 85 5.45 44.94 -19.50
C PRO A 85 5.28 45.19 -21.01
N GLU A 86 5.83 46.30 -21.53
CA GLU A 86 5.65 46.70 -22.94
C GLU A 86 6.12 45.63 -23.94
N ASN A 87 7.18 44.90 -23.60
CA ASN A 87 7.73 43.78 -24.36
C ASN A 87 7.04 42.42 -24.07
N LYS A 88 5.88 42.41 -23.40
CA LYS A 88 5.16 41.20 -22.99
C LYS A 88 3.64 41.31 -23.18
N ARG A 89 3.18 42.14 -24.12
CA ARG A 89 1.74 42.44 -24.30
C ARG A 89 1.00 41.50 -25.24
N LYS A 90 1.67 40.54 -25.90
CA LYS A 90 0.96 39.59 -26.77
C LYS A 90 0.31 38.47 -25.97
N ILE A 91 -0.86 38.07 -26.44
CA ILE A 91 -1.69 37.03 -25.85
C ILE A 91 -1.88 35.90 -26.87
N LEU A 92 -1.57 34.68 -26.47
CA LEU A 92 -1.81 33.46 -27.23
C LEU A 92 -2.96 32.69 -26.58
N TYR A 93 -4.12 32.63 -27.23
CA TYR A 93 -5.27 31.87 -26.77
C TYR A 93 -5.39 30.57 -27.56
N ILE A 94 -5.43 29.44 -26.86
CA ILE A 94 -5.46 28.09 -27.42
C ILE A 94 -6.73 27.40 -26.93
N ASP A 95 -7.55 26.95 -27.86
CA ASP A 95 -8.76 26.18 -27.58
C ASP A 95 -8.63 24.78 -28.19
N THR A 96 -8.64 23.76 -27.32
CA THR A 96 -8.43 22.37 -27.71
C THR A 96 -9.74 21.60 -27.88
N GLU A 97 -10.85 22.08 -27.32
CA GLU A 97 -12.13 21.37 -27.26
C GLU A 97 -13.11 21.87 -28.35
N GLN A 98 -13.10 23.17 -28.65
CA GLN A 98 -14.12 23.81 -29.48
C GLN A 98 -13.78 23.84 -30.97
N GLY A 99 -14.83 23.89 -31.80
CA GLY A 99 -14.68 24.09 -33.25
C GLY A 99 -14.42 25.55 -33.61
N ARG A 100 -13.90 25.79 -34.83
CA ARG A 100 -13.52 27.14 -35.31
C ARG A 100 -14.61 28.21 -35.16
N HIS A 101 -15.89 27.86 -35.40
CA HIS A 101 -17.00 28.79 -35.22
C HIS A 101 -17.13 29.25 -33.75
N HIS A 102 -17.03 28.33 -32.79
CA HIS A 102 -17.08 28.68 -31.37
C HIS A 102 -15.85 29.47 -30.95
N CYS A 103 -14.65 29.12 -31.45
CA CYS A 103 -13.44 29.90 -31.21
C CYS A 103 -13.59 31.35 -31.73
N GLN A 104 -14.23 31.54 -32.88
CA GLN A 104 -14.55 32.88 -33.39
C GLN A 104 -15.52 33.64 -32.45
N GLN A 105 -16.50 32.97 -31.86
CA GLN A 105 -17.40 33.60 -30.89
C GLN A 105 -16.67 33.97 -29.59
N VAL A 106 -15.74 33.14 -29.12
CA VAL A 106 -14.86 33.47 -27.98
C VAL A 106 -14.00 34.69 -28.31
N LEU A 107 -13.42 34.74 -29.50
CA LEU A 107 -12.62 35.87 -29.95
C LEU A 107 -13.42 37.17 -29.98
N LYS A 108 -14.62 37.15 -30.58
CA LYS A 108 -15.54 38.31 -30.57
C LYS A 108 -15.91 38.73 -29.14
N ARG A 109 -16.12 37.77 -28.24
CA ARG A 109 -16.40 38.05 -26.83
C ARG A 109 -15.26 38.79 -26.15
N ILE A 110 -14.02 38.34 -26.35
CA ILE A 110 -12.81 38.98 -25.79
C ILE A 110 -12.70 40.42 -26.30
N LEU A 111 -12.90 40.65 -27.61
CA LEU A 111 -12.85 41.98 -28.20
C LEU A 111 -13.93 42.91 -27.64
N ARG A 112 -15.17 42.42 -27.51
CA ARG A 112 -16.27 43.19 -26.91
C ARG A 112 -16.02 43.52 -25.45
N LEU A 113 -15.51 42.58 -24.65
CA LEU A 113 -15.12 42.81 -23.26
C LEU A 113 -13.96 43.80 -23.13
N ALA A 114 -13.06 43.84 -24.11
CA ALA A 114 -11.97 44.79 -24.19
C ALA A 114 -12.38 46.16 -24.79
N GLU A 115 -13.67 46.36 -25.11
CA GLU A 115 -14.20 47.55 -25.81
C GLU A 115 -13.50 47.84 -27.15
N MET A 116 -13.12 46.78 -27.88
CA MET A 116 -12.50 46.87 -29.20
C MET A 116 -13.48 46.45 -30.31
N PRO A 117 -13.29 46.95 -31.55
CA PRO A 117 -14.06 46.50 -32.71
C PRO A 117 -13.95 44.97 -32.91
N ASP A 118 -15.06 44.29 -33.14
CA ASP A 118 -15.13 42.83 -33.30
C ASP A 118 -15.02 42.36 -34.77
N ASP A 119 -14.70 43.28 -35.67
CA ASP A 119 -14.50 43.09 -37.10
C ASP A 119 -13.03 42.83 -37.48
N LYS A 120 -12.08 43.20 -36.62
CA LYS A 120 -10.65 42.98 -36.81
C LYS A 120 -9.97 42.47 -35.54
N VAL A 121 -9.20 41.39 -35.67
CA VAL A 121 -8.36 40.87 -34.58
C VAL A 121 -7.13 41.78 -34.42
N PRO A 122 -6.83 42.26 -33.21
CA PRO A 122 -5.67 43.10 -32.98
C PRO A 122 -4.37 42.28 -33.05
N GLU A 123 -3.26 42.92 -33.40
CA GLU A 123 -1.97 42.24 -33.63
C GLU A 123 -1.39 41.58 -32.38
N ASN A 124 -1.83 42.01 -31.20
CA ASN A 124 -1.42 41.48 -29.91
C ASN A 124 -2.28 40.30 -29.42
N LEU A 125 -3.20 39.77 -30.23
CA LEU A 125 -4.01 38.60 -29.89
C LEU A 125 -3.94 37.54 -30.99
N ILE A 126 -3.51 36.33 -30.62
CA ILE A 126 -3.46 35.17 -31.51
C ILE A 126 -4.38 34.09 -30.96
N MET A 127 -5.26 33.54 -31.79
CA MET A 127 -6.20 32.47 -31.43
C MET A 127 -5.91 31.20 -32.23
N LEU A 128 -5.61 30.10 -31.54
CA LEU A 128 -5.37 28.77 -32.13
C LEU A 128 -6.50 27.80 -31.77
N SER A 129 -7.12 27.21 -32.78
CA SER A 129 -8.11 26.12 -32.61
C SER A 129 -7.45 24.78 -32.93
N LEU A 130 -7.22 23.97 -31.88
CA LEU A 130 -6.42 22.75 -31.96
C LEU A 130 -7.24 21.44 -31.88
N ARG A 131 -8.57 21.53 -31.89
CA ARG A 131 -9.47 20.37 -31.81
C ARG A 131 -9.15 19.26 -32.81
N LYS A 132 -8.72 19.60 -34.03
CA LYS A 132 -8.46 18.63 -35.10
C LYS A 132 -7.16 17.81 -34.95
N PHE A 133 -6.27 18.20 -34.04
CA PHE A 133 -4.95 17.57 -33.89
C PHE A 133 -4.94 16.56 -32.73
N ALA A 134 -4.05 15.57 -32.79
CA ALA A 134 -3.86 14.61 -31.71
C ALA A 134 -3.10 15.23 -30.52
N PRO A 135 -3.22 14.70 -29.29
CA PRO A 135 -2.64 15.28 -28.07
C PRO A 135 -1.16 15.70 -28.19
N ARG A 136 -0.28 14.78 -28.63
CA ARG A 136 1.15 15.07 -28.83
C ARG A 136 1.41 16.17 -29.86
N VAL A 137 0.63 16.20 -30.94
CA VAL A 137 0.75 17.24 -31.97
C VAL A 137 0.25 18.59 -31.45
N ARG A 138 -0.77 18.61 -30.58
CA ARG A 138 -1.23 19.84 -29.92
C ARG A 138 -0.11 20.44 -29.07
N LEU A 139 0.59 19.61 -28.28
CA LEU A 139 1.71 20.04 -27.45
C LEU A 139 2.83 20.67 -28.29
N LEU A 140 3.24 20.01 -29.38
CA LEU A 140 4.27 20.52 -30.29
C LEU A 140 3.86 21.84 -30.97
N ILE A 141 2.60 21.99 -31.37
CA ILE A 141 2.10 23.25 -31.94
C ILE A 141 2.15 24.37 -30.89
N VAL A 142 1.81 24.07 -29.63
CA VAL A 142 1.87 25.05 -28.54
C VAL A 142 3.31 25.47 -28.27
N GLU A 143 4.23 24.50 -28.20
CA GLU A 143 5.66 24.72 -28.00
C GLU A 143 6.24 25.64 -29.08
N GLU A 144 5.97 25.32 -30.35
CA GLU A 144 6.43 26.12 -31.49
C GLU A 144 5.80 27.53 -31.48
N ALA A 145 4.52 27.65 -31.15
CA ALA A 145 3.84 28.95 -31.09
C ALA A 145 4.39 29.84 -29.96
N ILE A 146 4.70 29.26 -28.80
CA ILE A 146 5.36 29.95 -27.68
C ILE A 146 6.79 30.34 -28.08
N GLY A 147 7.53 29.46 -28.75
CA GLY A 147 8.90 29.68 -29.19
C GLY A 147 9.06 30.81 -30.22
N THR A 148 8.11 30.92 -31.15
CA THR A 148 8.19 31.81 -32.32
C THR A 148 7.47 33.15 -32.15
N THR A 149 6.59 33.31 -31.15
CA THR A 149 5.84 34.55 -30.95
C THR A 149 6.65 35.56 -30.13
N PRO A 150 7.15 36.68 -30.73
CA PRO A 150 7.85 37.70 -29.96
C PRO A 150 6.88 38.50 -29.10
N ASP A 151 7.36 39.02 -27.98
CA ASP A 151 6.61 39.83 -27.01
C ASP A 151 5.41 39.12 -26.35
N LEU A 152 5.43 37.79 -26.33
CA LEU A 152 4.42 36.97 -25.65
C LEU A 152 4.53 37.14 -24.14
N GLY A 153 3.40 37.43 -23.48
CA GLY A 153 3.32 37.49 -22.02
C GLY A 153 2.25 36.61 -21.40
N LEU A 154 1.12 36.39 -22.08
CA LEU A 154 0.04 35.55 -21.58
C LEU A 154 -0.30 34.43 -22.58
N VAL A 155 -0.32 33.19 -22.09
CA VAL A 155 -0.84 32.04 -22.83
C VAL A 155 -2.06 31.51 -22.13
N ILE A 156 -3.16 31.35 -22.85
CA ILE A 156 -4.40 30.77 -22.35
C ILE A 156 -4.60 29.41 -23.01
N ILE A 157 -4.84 28.38 -22.21
CA ILE A 157 -5.08 27.02 -22.69
C ILE A 157 -6.46 26.57 -22.18
N ASP A 158 -7.47 26.71 -23.03
CA ASP A 158 -8.84 26.28 -22.75
C ASP A 158 -8.98 24.79 -23.08
N GLY A 159 -8.55 23.95 -22.14
CA GLY A 159 -8.69 22.48 -22.19
C GLY A 159 -7.39 21.68 -22.04
N ILE A 160 -6.64 21.82 -20.93
CA ILE A 160 -5.37 21.08 -20.71
C ILE A 160 -5.51 19.57 -20.81
N ARG A 161 -6.68 19.04 -20.46
CA ARG A 161 -7.02 17.60 -20.57
C ARG A 161 -6.68 17.03 -21.94
N ASP A 162 -6.85 17.83 -22.98
CA ASP A 162 -6.74 17.38 -24.37
C ASP A 162 -5.29 17.25 -24.85
N PHE A 163 -4.30 17.59 -24.02
CA PHE A 163 -2.89 17.26 -24.24
C PHE A 163 -2.51 15.84 -23.81
N LEU A 164 -3.41 15.14 -23.10
CA LEU A 164 -3.19 13.79 -22.61
C LEU A 164 -4.08 12.78 -23.37
N TYR A 165 -3.60 11.56 -23.54
CA TYR A 165 -4.42 10.42 -23.96
C TYR A 165 -5.23 9.86 -22.79
N ASP A 166 -4.58 9.69 -21.64
CA ASP A 166 -5.22 9.33 -20.38
C ASP A 166 -4.99 10.39 -19.31
N ILE A 167 -6.07 11.03 -18.88
CA ILE A 167 -6.06 12.04 -17.80
C ILE A 167 -5.63 11.44 -16.44
N ASN A 168 -5.64 10.12 -16.31
CA ASN A 168 -5.16 9.40 -15.12
C ASN A 168 -3.76 8.82 -15.31
N SER A 169 -3.06 9.10 -16.39
CA SER A 169 -1.65 8.74 -16.53
C SER A 169 -0.79 9.73 -15.74
N SER A 170 -0.09 9.24 -14.70
CA SER A 170 0.82 10.08 -13.91
C SER A 170 2.01 10.56 -14.76
N SER A 171 2.58 9.69 -15.61
CA SER A 171 3.71 10.05 -16.46
C SER A 171 3.36 11.14 -17.48
N GLU A 172 2.23 11.02 -18.19
CA GLU A 172 1.79 12.05 -19.15
C GLU A 172 1.44 13.37 -18.43
N SER A 173 0.88 13.29 -17.23
CA SER A 173 0.56 14.48 -16.42
C SER A 173 1.83 15.22 -16.02
N THR A 174 2.85 14.49 -15.55
CA THR A 174 4.15 15.06 -15.21
C THR A 174 4.84 15.65 -16.44
N GLU A 175 4.81 14.98 -17.59
CA GLU A 175 5.41 15.48 -18.83
C GLU A 175 4.84 16.84 -19.24
N VAL A 176 3.51 16.97 -19.27
CA VAL A 176 2.83 18.23 -19.65
C VAL A 176 3.14 19.36 -18.66
N ILE A 177 3.13 19.07 -17.35
CA ILE A 177 3.40 20.08 -16.32
C ILE A 177 4.87 20.49 -16.28
N SER A 178 5.79 19.55 -16.51
CA SER A 178 7.22 19.86 -16.69
C SER A 178 7.45 20.79 -17.88
N LYS A 179 6.75 20.56 -19.00
CA LYS A 179 6.78 21.48 -20.14
C LYS A 179 6.23 22.86 -19.80
N PHE A 180 5.15 22.95 -19.02
CA PHE A 180 4.63 24.25 -18.59
C PHE A 180 5.64 25.00 -17.73
N MET A 181 6.27 24.34 -16.75
CA MET A 181 7.31 24.95 -15.91
C MET A 181 8.50 25.43 -16.76
N GLN A 182 8.96 24.60 -17.70
CA GLN A 182 10.01 24.97 -18.64
C GLN A 182 9.62 26.20 -19.48
N TRP A 183 8.47 26.17 -20.15
CA TRP A 183 8.05 27.26 -21.03
C TRP A 183 7.80 28.56 -20.28
N THR A 184 7.23 28.52 -19.07
CA THR A 184 6.98 29.72 -18.28
C THR A 184 8.29 30.37 -17.86
N ASP A 185 9.27 29.57 -17.43
CA ASP A 185 10.57 30.05 -16.99
C ASP A 185 11.44 30.54 -18.16
N ASP A 186 11.64 29.70 -19.19
CA ASP A 186 12.48 30.02 -20.35
C ASP A 186 12.02 31.28 -21.10
N LYS A 187 10.70 31.44 -21.24
CA LYS A 187 10.12 32.55 -21.98
C LYS A 187 9.66 33.69 -21.09
N GLN A 188 9.73 33.56 -19.76
CA GLN A 188 9.20 34.55 -18.82
C GLN A 188 7.78 34.99 -19.24
N ILE A 189 6.88 34.01 -19.26
CA ILE A 189 5.46 34.16 -19.61
C ILE A 189 4.58 33.64 -18.48
N HIS A 190 3.30 34.01 -18.49
CA HIS A 190 2.30 33.40 -17.63
C HIS A 190 1.37 32.48 -18.45
N ILE A 191 1.19 31.23 -18.01
CA ILE A 191 0.21 30.31 -18.60
C ILE A 191 -1.03 30.23 -17.71
N HIS A 192 -2.22 30.51 -18.24
CA HIS A 192 -3.49 30.26 -17.56
C HIS A 192 -4.25 29.12 -18.25
N THR A 193 -4.59 28.07 -17.51
CA THR A 193 -5.15 26.85 -18.11
C THR A 193 -6.51 26.45 -17.53
N VAL A 194 -7.32 25.74 -18.32
CA VAL A 194 -8.67 25.33 -17.92
C VAL A 194 -8.77 23.82 -17.77
N LEU A 195 -9.32 23.40 -16.63
CA LEU A 195 -9.61 21.99 -16.35
C LEU A 195 -11.02 21.80 -15.76
N HIS A 196 -11.64 20.68 -16.09
CA HIS A 196 -12.91 20.28 -15.48
C HIS A 196 -12.70 19.69 -14.09
N GLN A 197 -13.63 19.95 -13.16
CA GLN A 197 -13.71 19.20 -11.89
C GLN A 197 -14.30 17.80 -12.11
N ASN A 198 -14.10 16.89 -11.16
CA ASN A 198 -14.78 15.59 -11.16
C ASN A 198 -16.30 15.77 -11.01
N LYS A 199 -17.07 14.77 -11.47
CA LYS A 199 -18.54 14.81 -11.36
C LYS A 199 -19.04 14.71 -9.91
N ASN A 200 -18.25 14.14 -9.01
CA ASN A 200 -18.66 13.73 -7.67
C ASN A 200 -18.01 14.53 -6.53
N ASP A 201 -17.02 15.37 -6.82
CA ASP A 201 -16.31 16.19 -5.83
C ASP A 201 -15.91 17.56 -6.41
N GLU A 202 -15.30 18.41 -5.58
CA GLU A 202 -14.81 19.76 -5.93
C GLU A 202 -13.33 19.74 -6.37
N HIS A 203 -12.72 18.56 -6.56
CA HIS A 203 -11.32 18.44 -6.97
C HIS A 203 -11.16 18.53 -8.49
N ALA A 204 -10.01 19.07 -8.90
CA ALA A 204 -9.56 19.05 -10.28
C ALA A 204 -9.48 17.59 -10.79
N ARG A 205 -9.83 17.37 -12.06
CA ARG A 205 -10.03 16.01 -12.60
C ARG A 205 -8.72 15.30 -12.98
N GLY A 206 -8.57 14.07 -12.52
CA GLY A 206 -7.47 13.15 -12.88
C GLY A 206 -6.11 13.51 -12.27
N HIS A 207 -5.06 12.78 -12.64
CA HIS A 207 -3.70 13.01 -12.14
C HIS A 207 -3.16 14.39 -12.55
N ILE A 208 -3.52 14.87 -13.74
CA ILE A 208 -3.22 16.25 -14.17
C ILE A 208 -3.81 17.30 -13.22
N GLY A 209 -4.98 17.02 -12.63
CA GLY A 209 -5.60 17.88 -11.63
C GLY A 209 -4.79 17.93 -10.34
N THR A 210 -4.23 16.80 -9.91
CA THR A 210 -3.34 16.72 -8.75
C THR A 210 -2.05 17.50 -8.99
N GLU A 211 -1.41 17.33 -10.16
CA GLU A 211 -0.19 18.07 -10.49
C GLU A 211 -0.43 19.58 -10.57
N LEU A 212 -1.54 20.01 -11.18
CA LEU A 212 -1.93 21.42 -11.19
C LEU A 212 -2.13 21.96 -9.77
N ASN A 213 -2.83 21.23 -8.89
CA ASN A 213 -3.00 21.59 -7.48
C ASN A 213 -1.68 21.77 -6.73
N ASN A 214 -0.66 20.98 -7.07
CA ASN A 214 0.63 21.01 -6.37
C ASN A 214 1.59 22.07 -6.92
N LYS A 215 1.47 22.45 -8.19
CA LYS A 215 2.49 23.24 -8.90
C LYS A 215 2.00 24.62 -9.37
N ALA A 216 0.71 24.80 -9.61
CA ALA A 216 0.16 26.10 -10.01
C ALA A 216 0.32 27.15 -8.90
N GLU A 217 0.54 28.40 -9.30
CA GLU A 217 0.59 29.53 -8.37
C GLU A 217 -0.80 29.94 -7.87
N THR A 218 -1.82 29.79 -8.71
CA THR A 218 -3.20 30.10 -8.34
C THR A 218 -4.18 29.16 -9.03
N ILE A 219 -5.21 28.75 -8.30
CA ILE A 219 -6.31 27.90 -8.77
C ILE A 219 -7.62 28.59 -8.45
N LEU A 220 -8.27 29.06 -9.51
CA LEU A 220 -9.57 29.69 -9.47
C LEU A 220 -10.66 28.63 -9.66
N GLN A 221 -11.63 28.56 -8.76
CA GLN A 221 -12.81 27.71 -8.92
C GLN A 221 -13.97 28.54 -9.45
N VAL A 222 -14.56 28.08 -10.56
CA VAL A 222 -15.74 28.67 -11.19
C VAL A 222 -16.91 27.70 -11.04
N GLU A 223 -17.85 28.05 -10.16
CA GLU A 223 -19.07 27.28 -9.93
C GLU A 223 -20.32 28.05 -10.35
N VAL A 224 -21.40 27.31 -10.63
CA VAL A 224 -22.73 27.91 -10.80
C VAL A 224 -23.34 28.08 -9.42
N ASP A 225 -23.93 29.23 -9.13
CA ASP A 225 -24.58 29.46 -7.85
C ASP A 225 -25.70 28.42 -7.60
N LYS A 226 -25.88 28.02 -6.34
CA LYS A 226 -26.81 26.95 -5.97
C LYS A 226 -28.27 27.42 -6.06
N ASP A 227 -28.51 28.70 -5.81
CA ASP A 227 -29.83 29.29 -5.75
C ASP A 227 -30.22 29.90 -7.12
N ASP A 228 -29.25 30.47 -7.85
CA ASP A 228 -29.45 31.03 -9.19
C ASP A 228 -28.48 30.45 -10.24
N LYS A 229 -29.01 29.58 -11.11
CA LYS A 229 -28.22 28.98 -12.21
C LYS A 229 -27.74 29.98 -13.27
N ALA A 230 -28.28 31.19 -13.31
CA ALA A 230 -27.82 32.25 -14.18
C ALA A 230 -26.50 32.89 -13.70
N ILE A 231 -26.16 32.71 -12.42
CA ILE A 231 -24.97 33.28 -11.78
C ILE A 231 -23.86 32.24 -11.71
N SER A 232 -22.63 32.68 -11.97
CA SER A 232 -21.41 31.91 -11.75
C SER A 232 -20.50 32.65 -10.78
N VAL A 233 -20.00 31.94 -9.79
CA VAL A 233 -19.15 32.46 -8.70
C VAL A 233 -17.71 32.03 -8.98
N VAL A 234 -16.78 32.97 -8.80
CA VAL A 234 -15.35 32.80 -8.93
C VAL A 234 -14.71 33.02 -7.57
N GLU A 235 -13.93 32.04 -7.13
CA GLU A 235 -13.23 32.04 -5.85
C GLU A 235 -11.84 31.42 -5.98
N ALA A 236 -10.92 31.75 -5.08
CA ALA A 236 -9.62 31.09 -5.01
C ALA A 236 -9.73 29.79 -4.19
N VAL A 237 -9.28 28.67 -4.75
CA VAL A 237 -9.09 27.41 -4.01
C VAL A 237 -7.70 27.38 -3.39
N HIS A 238 -6.73 27.83 -4.18
CA HIS A 238 -5.35 27.97 -3.78
C HIS A 238 -4.80 29.24 -4.44
N ILE A 239 -4.09 30.05 -3.67
CA ILE A 239 -3.43 31.26 -4.13
C ILE A 239 -2.18 31.44 -3.27
N ARG A 240 -1.04 31.73 -3.89
CA ARG A 240 0.22 31.97 -3.17
C ARG A 240 0.25 33.34 -2.50
N ASP A 241 -0.47 34.31 -3.05
CA ASP A 241 -0.64 35.66 -2.48
C ASP A 241 -1.84 35.72 -1.52
N ARG A 242 -2.20 36.92 -1.02
CA ARG A 242 -3.41 37.16 -0.23
C ARG A 242 -4.66 36.69 -0.96
N ASP A 243 -5.58 36.10 -0.21
CA ASP A 243 -6.89 35.69 -0.74
C ASP A 243 -7.74 36.90 -1.15
N PHE A 244 -8.69 36.70 -2.05
CA PHE A 244 -9.62 37.74 -2.52
C PHE A 244 -11.07 37.34 -2.28
N GLU A 245 -11.92 38.35 -2.06
CA GLU A 245 -13.35 38.13 -1.86
C GLU A 245 -13.99 37.51 -3.11
N PRO A 246 -14.66 36.36 -2.99
CA PRO A 246 -15.34 35.72 -4.11
C PRO A 246 -16.28 36.69 -4.81
N PHE A 247 -16.23 36.69 -6.14
CA PHE A 247 -17.10 37.55 -6.95
C PHE A 247 -17.92 36.71 -7.90
N ALA A 248 -19.06 37.25 -8.31
CA ALA A 248 -20.01 36.55 -9.15
C ALA A 248 -20.30 37.32 -10.44
N PHE A 249 -20.53 36.59 -11.52
CA PHE A 249 -20.94 37.15 -12.80
C PHE A 249 -22.14 36.39 -13.39
N ARG A 250 -22.94 37.07 -14.18
CA ARG A 250 -24.02 36.47 -14.98
C ARG A 250 -23.80 36.76 -16.46
N ILE A 251 -24.49 36.02 -17.33
CA ILE A 251 -24.43 36.28 -18.78
C ILE A 251 -25.60 37.19 -19.15
N ASN A 252 -25.31 38.33 -19.77
CA ASN A 252 -26.33 39.28 -20.22
C ASN A 252 -26.91 38.91 -21.60
N GLU A 253 -27.84 39.73 -22.10
CA GLU A 253 -28.53 39.50 -23.39
C GLU A 253 -27.56 39.48 -24.59
N ASP A 254 -26.43 40.20 -24.49
CA ASP A 254 -25.38 40.25 -25.50
C ASP A 254 -24.37 39.09 -25.41
N VAL A 255 -24.63 38.09 -24.55
CA VAL A 255 -23.77 36.92 -24.32
C VAL A 255 -22.40 37.32 -23.76
N LEU A 256 -22.36 38.37 -22.93
CA LEU A 256 -21.17 38.85 -22.22
C LEU A 256 -21.31 38.59 -20.71
N PRO A 257 -20.21 38.25 -20.01
CA PRO A 257 -20.21 38.17 -18.56
C PRO A 257 -20.27 39.57 -17.95
N GLU A 258 -21.21 39.80 -17.03
CA GLU A 258 -21.34 41.05 -16.25
C GLU A 258 -21.30 40.77 -14.75
N LEU A 259 -20.68 41.68 -13.99
CA LEU A 259 -20.49 41.54 -12.54
C LEU A 259 -21.83 41.67 -11.80
N VAL A 260 -22.01 40.85 -10.76
CA VAL A 260 -23.14 40.95 -9.82
C VAL A 260 -22.68 41.75 -8.59
N GLU A 261 -23.03 43.04 -8.53
CA GLU A 261 -22.50 43.99 -7.52
C GLU A 261 -22.88 43.67 -6.06
N SER A 262 -23.97 42.93 -5.83
CA SER A 262 -24.52 42.66 -4.48
C SER A 262 -24.53 41.18 -4.12
N TYR A 263 -23.51 40.42 -4.52
CA TYR A 263 -23.36 39.03 -4.11
C TYR A 263 -22.75 38.96 -2.70
N LEU A 264 -23.56 38.68 -1.69
CA LEU A 264 -23.08 38.40 -0.33
C LEU A 264 -22.49 36.99 -0.30
N SER A 265 -21.17 36.89 -0.16
CA SER A 265 -20.49 35.61 0.02
C SER A 265 -21.08 34.92 1.26
N LYS A 266 -21.76 33.79 1.07
CA LYS A 266 -22.16 32.93 2.20
C LYS A 266 -20.86 32.36 2.75
N GLU A 267 -20.45 32.74 3.97
CA GLU A 267 -19.24 32.25 4.63
C GLU A 267 -19.09 30.73 4.39
N LYS A 268 -18.03 30.34 3.66
CA LYS A 268 -17.58 28.96 3.66
C LYS A 268 -17.02 28.71 5.05
N LYS A 269 -17.59 27.74 5.78
CA LYS A 269 -16.91 27.15 6.94
C LYS A 269 -15.54 26.64 6.48
N SER A 270 -14.49 27.40 6.78
CA SER A 270 -13.11 26.99 6.55
C SER A 270 -12.83 25.77 7.41
N GLY A 271 -12.39 24.70 6.77
CA GLY A 271 -12.22 23.40 7.41
C GLY A 271 -13.50 22.59 7.37
N ARG A 272 -13.52 21.58 6.49
CA ARG A 272 -14.30 20.38 6.80
C ARG A 272 -13.80 19.93 8.19
N PRO A 273 -14.64 19.83 9.24
CA PRO A 273 -14.40 18.68 10.13
C PRO A 273 -14.41 17.48 9.19
N THR A 274 -13.51 16.52 9.38
CA THR A 274 -13.51 15.25 8.67
C THR A 274 -14.90 14.63 8.77
N LYS A 275 -15.79 15.01 7.84
CA LYS A 275 -17.15 14.55 7.81
C LYS A 275 -17.02 13.23 7.10
N GLU A 276 -16.97 12.20 7.92
CA GLU A 276 -16.94 10.82 7.48
C GLU A 276 -17.98 10.62 6.36
N PRO A 277 -17.64 9.80 5.36
CA PRO A 277 -18.49 9.61 4.20
C PRO A 277 -19.91 9.21 4.64
N PHE A 278 -20.92 9.85 4.04
CA PHE A 278 -22.33 9.57 4.34
C PHE A 278 -22.58 8.06 4.40
N ASP A 279 -22.92 7.58 5.59
CA ASP A 279 -23.24 6.19 5.89
C ASP A 279 -24.72 6.11 6.28
N PRO A 280 -25.58 5.56 5.40
CA PRO A 280 -26.99 5.34 5.69
C PRO A 280 -27.23 4.66 7.04
N GLN A 281 -26.42 3.65 7.40
CA GLN A 281 -26.60 2.87 8.62
C GLN A 281 -26.42 3.69 9.91
N ARG A 282 -25.51 4.66 9.88
CA ARG A 282 -25.13 5.43 11.06
C ARG A 282 -25.87 6.77 11.14
N GLU A 283 -26.18 7.38 10.00
CA GLU A 283 -26.75 8.73 9.93
C GLU A 283 -28.28 8.75 9.81
N ILE A 284 -28.92 7.63 9.49
CA ILE A 284 -30.38 7.53 9.43
C ILE A 284 -30.83 6.41 10.40
N PRO A 285 -31.73 6.72 11.36
CA PRO A 285 -32.26 5.72 12.27
C PRO A 285 -32.94 4.54 11.54
N GLU A 286 -32.75 3.32 12.04
CA GLU A 286 -33.25 2.09 11.40
C GLU A 286 -34.77 2.05 11.24
N ASN A 287 -35.51 2.64 12.18
CA ASN A 287 -36.96 2.80 12.09
C ASN A 287 -37.39 3.72 10.93
N VAL A 288 -36.58 4.74 10.61
CA VAL A 288 -36.82 5.65 9.47
C VAL A 288 -36.57 4.94 8.15
N HIS A 289 -35.53 4.09 8.06
CA HIS A 289 -35.28 3.30 6.87
C HIS A 289 -36.46 2.42 6.49
N ARG A 290 -37.06 1.74 7.48
CA ARG A 290 -38.17 0.83 7.22
C ARG A 290 -39.45 1.57 6.79
N ALA A 291 -39.83 2.60 7.53
CA ALA A 291 -41.01 3.40 7.22
C ALA A 291 -40.92 4.09 5.84
N ALA A 292 -39.74 4.62 5.50
CA ALA A 292 -39.51 5.26 4.20
C ALA A 292 -39.50 4.25 3.04
N VAL A 293 -39.01 3.04 3.25
CA VAL A 293 -39.04 2.00 2.22
C VAL A 293 -40.47 1.48 2.02
N ASP A 294 -41.21 1.21 3.09
CA ASP A 294 -42.61 0.79 3.00
C ASP A 294 -43.46 1.85 2.27
N ALA A 295 -43.20 3.14 2.52
CA ALA A 295 -43.84 4.24 1.81
C ALA A 295 -43.42 4.33 0.32
N ALA A 296 -42.15 4.10 -0.01
CA ALA A 296 -41.67 4.13 -1.39
C ALA A 296 -42.28 3.03 -2.28
N PHE A 297 -42.61 1.88 -1.68
CA PHE A 297 -43.19 0.72 -2.37
C PHE A 297 -44.70 0.56 -2.17
N ALA A 298 -45.37 1.51 -1.49
CA ALA A 298 -46.82 1.49 -1.26
C ALA A 298 -47.65 1.44 -2.57
N ASN A 299 -47.09 1.98 -3.66
CA ASN A 299 -47.70 2.01 -4.99
C ASN A 299 -47.23 0.85 -5.91
N GLY A 300 -46.75 -0.26 -5.33
CA GLY A 300 -46.31 -1.45 -6.05
C GLY A 300 -44.84 -1.43 -6.52
N ASN A 301 -44.48 -2.42 -7.34
CA ASN A 301 -43.12 -2.63 -7.83
C ASN A 301 -42.64 -1.49 -8.73
N ILE A 302 -41.35 -1.19 -8.69
CA ILE A 302 -40.77 -0.05 -9.41
C ILE A 302 -39.95 -0.55 -10.61
N GLY A 303 -40.29 -0.17 -11.83
CA GLY A 303 -39.71 -0.74 -13.06
C GLY A 303 -38.50 -0.01 -13.66
N SER A 304 -38.04 1.08 -13.03
CA SER A 304 -36.87 1.86 -13.47
C SER A 304 -36.03 2.29 -12.28
N TYR A 305 -34.71 2.30 -12.45
CA TYR A 305 -33.79 2.73 -11.40
C TYR A 305 -33.95 4.21 -11.05
N ASP A 306 -34.24 5.06 -12.04
CA ASP A 306 -34.49 6.49 -11.80
C ASP A 306 -35.79 6.71 -11.02
N ASP A 307 -36.85 5.96 -11.33
CA ASP A 307 -38.12 5.98 -10.58
C ASP A 307 -37.92 5.46 -9.14
N TYR A 308 -37.07 4.43 -8.97
CA TYR A 308 -36.72 3.91 -7.65
C TYR A 308 -36.00 4.95 -6.79
N LEU A 309 -35.04 5.68 -7.37
CA LEU A 309 -34.32 6.73 -6.65
C LEU A 309 -35.22 7.93 -6.33
N GLU A 310 -36.12 8.35 -7.22
CA GLU A 310 -37.05 9.45 -6.93
C GLU A 310 -38.04 9.08 -5.83
N ARG A 311 -38.65 7.90 -5.87
CA ARG A 311 -39.56 7.44 -4.81
C ARG A 311 -38.88 7.29 -3.46
N LEU A 312 -37.62 6.84 -3.41
CA LEU A 312 -36.85 6.84 -2.18
C LEU A 312 -36.58 8.27 -1.66
N LYS A 313 -36.30 9.23 -2.52
CA LYS A 313 -36.10 10.64 -2.08
C LYS A 313 -37.38 11.22 -1.49
N GLU A 314 -38.52 10.97 -2.14
CA GLU A 314 -39.83 11.42 -1.65
C GLU A 314 -40.17 10.76 -0.32
N ALA A 315 -40.02 9.45 -0.20
CA ALA A 315 -40.40 8.70 0.98
C ALA A 315 -39.50 8.98 2.20
N TYR A 316 -38.19 9.13 2.02
CA TYR A 316 -37.31 9.59 3.09
C TYR A 316 -37.54 11.07 3.44
N GLY A 317 -37.98 11.88 2.46
CA GLY A 317 -38.41 13.26 2.66
C GLY A 317 -39.60 13.38 3.63
N LEU A 318 -40.54 12.43 3.62
CA LEU A 318 -41.66 12.37 4.58
C LEU A 318 -41.22 12.19 6.03
N HIS A 319 -40.01 11.67 6.25
CA HIS A 319 -39.41 11.47 7.57
C HIS A 319 -38.30 12.50 7.87
N ASN A 320 -38.36 13.69 7.26
CA ASN A 320 -37.37 14.78 7.41
C ASN A 320 -35.94 14.43 6.96
N VAL A 321 -35.75 13.35 6.19
CA VAL A 321 -34.44 12.97 5.63
C VAL A 321 -34.36 13.41 4.16
N LYS A 322 -33.71 14.55 3.92
CA LYS A 322 -33.48 15.05 2.55
C LYS A 322 -32.34 14.28 1.87
N LEU A 323 -32.69 13.41 0.93
CA LEU A 323 -31.73 12.67 0.11
C LEU A 323 -31.47 13.39 -1.22
N GLY A 324 -30.21 13.78 -1.47
CA GLY A 324 -29.75 14.13 -2.82
C GLY A 324 -29.46 12.87 -3.64
N TYR A 325 -29.24 12.98 -4.96
CA TYR A 325 -29.01 11.81 -5.84
C TYR A 325 -27.92 10.85 -5.31
N ASN A 326 -26.73 11.37 -4.97
CA ASN A 326 -25.62 10.53 -4.46
C ASN A 326 -25.93 9.87 -3.11
N LYS A 327 -26.72 10.54 -2.24
CA LYS A 327 -27.18 9.96 -0.97
C LYS A 327 -28.26 8.92 -1.19
N ALA A 328 -29.18 9.16 -2.12
CA ALA A 328 -30.21 8.21 -2.52
C ALA A 328 -29.60 6.95 -3.16
N VAL A 329 -28.53 7.08 -3.96
CA VAL A 329 -27.77 5.93 -4.48
C VAL A 329 -27.14 5.14 -3.33
N LYS A 330 -26.49 5.82 -2.37
CA LYS A 330 -25.92 5.14 -1.19
C LYS A 330 -26.99 4.47 -0.33
N VAL A 331 -28.15 5.09 -0.12
CA VAL A 331 -29.29 4.49 0.58
C VAL A 331 -29.84 3.31 -0.22
N ALA A 332 -30.00 3.42 -1.54
CA ALA A 332 -30.44 2.33 -2.40
C ALA A 332 -29.48 1.13 -2.38
N THR A 333 -28.16 1.40 -2.38
CA THR A 333 -27.12 0.38 -2.20
C THR A 333 -27.19 -0.23 -0.80
N PHE A 334 -27.34 0.57 0.24
CA PHE A 334 -27.51 0.09 1.62
C PHE A 334 -28.76 -0.80 1.78
N LEU A 335 -29.90 -0.39 1.22
CA LEU A 335 -31.13 -1.16 1.22
C LEU A 335 -31.01 -2.45 0.40
N GLY A 336 -30.24 -2.44 -0.68
CA GLY A 336 -29.89 -3.64 -1.45
C GLY A 336 -28.98 -4.60 -0.65
N ASN A 337 -27.93 -4.06 -0.02
CA ASN A 337 -26.98 -4.82 0.81
C ASN A 337 -27.65 -5.43 2.04
N ARG A 338 -28.57 -4.71 2.67
CA ARG A 338 -29.41 -5.25 3.75
C ARG A 338 -30.54 -6.14 3.25
N GLN A 339 -30.65 -6.37 1.95
CA GLN A 339 -31.76 -7.11 1.34
C GLN A 339 -33.13 -6.55 1.75
N MET A 340 -33.29 -5.24 1.96
CA MET A 340 -34.63 -4.64 2.17
C MET A 340 -35.33 -4.38 0.84
N VAL A 341 -34.58 -4.25 -0.25
CA VAL A 341 -35.11 -4.12 -1.61
C VAL A 341 -34.35 -5.07 -2.53
N ILE A 342 -35.07 -5.93 -3.25
CA ILE A 342 -34.52 -6.92 -4.18
C ILE A 342 -34.81 -6.47 -5.61
N LYS A 343 -33.82 -6.58 -6.49
CA LYS A 343 -33.99 -6.34 -7.92
C LYS A 343 -34.29 -7.65 -8.64
N GLU A 344 -35.47 -7.77 -9.24
CA GLU A 344 -35.87 -8.89 -10.09
C GLU A 344 -36.07 -8.41 -11.54
N GLY A 345 -35.10 -8.72 -12.41
CA GLY A 345 -35.10 -8.26 -13.79
C GLY A 345 -34.97 -6.73 -13.89
N LYS A 346 -36.01 -6.07 -14.41
CA LYS A 346 -36.10 -4.59 -14.48
C LYS A 346 -36.81 -3.97 -13.27
N ASN A 347 -37.41 -4.78 -12.40
CA ASN A 347 -38.25 -4.31 -11.30
C ASN A 347 -37.51 -4.36 -9.96
N TYR A 348 -37.76 -3.37 -9.10
CA TYR A 348 -37.37 -3.33 -7.69
C TYR A 348 -38.58 -3.72 -6.85
N ILE A 349 -38.39 -4.61 -5.89
CA ILE A 349 -39.42 -5.20 -5.05
C ILE A 349 -38.99 -5.06 -3.59
N LEU A 350 -39.92 -4.68 -2.70
CA LEU A 350 -39.71 -4.62 -1.27
C LEU A 350 -39.56 -6.04 -0.69
N ASN A 351 -38.47 -6.27 0.06
CA ASN A 351 -38.27 -7.52 0.78
C ASN A 351 -38.69 -7.36 2.26
N PRO A 352 -39.67 -8.13 2.76
CA PRO A 352 -40.22 -7.93 4.08
C PRO A 352 -39.25 -8.13 5.26
N GLU A 353 -38.08 -8.78 5.18
CA GLU A 353 -37.15 -8.88 6.34
C GLU A 353 -35.65 -9.03 5.97
N PRO A 354 -34.73 -8.30 6.64
CA PRO A 354 -33.27 -8.43 6.49
C PRO A 354 -32.66 -9.42 7.50
N ARG A 355 -31.80 -10.30 7.01
CA ARG A 355 -31.48 -11.63 7.57
C ARG A 355 -30.23 -11.65 8.45
N LYS A 356 -30.33 -11.96 9.75
CA LYS A 356 -29.18 -12.53 10.52
C LYS A 356 -29.51 -13.64 11.55
N ASN A 357 -30.75 -14.14 11.61
CA ASN A 357 -31.12 -15.34 12.40
C ASN A 357 -31.76 -16.43 11.52
N PHE A 358 -31.18 -16.68 10.34
CA PHE A 358 -31.97 -17.17 9.21
C PHE A 358 -32.34 -18.65 9.18
N ASP A 359 -31.81 -19.51 10.04
CA ASP A 359 -32.18 -20.93 9.95
C ASP A 359 -33.28 -21.35 10.92
N VAL A 360 -33.62 -20.51 11.92
CA VAL A 360 -34.70 -20.83 12.88
C VAL A 360 -35.95 -20.00 12.62
N ALA A 361 -35.84 -18.69 12.38
CA ALA A 361 -36.99 -17.82 12.14
C ALA A 361 -37.64 -18.10 10.77
N SER A 362 -36.85 -18.14 9.69
CA SER A 362 -37.38 -18.43 8.34
C SER A 362 -37.93 -19.87 8.21
N LEU A 363 -37.38 -20.80 9.00
CA LEU A 363 -37.86 -22.17 9.05
C LEU A 363 -39.15 -22.28 9.88
N ALA A 364 -39.31 -21.47 10.92
CA ALA A 364 -40.56 -21.33 11.67
C ALA A 364 -41.68 -20.66 10.86
N GLU A 365 -41.37 -19.63 10.07
CA GLU A 365 -42.31 -19.03 9.12
C GLU A 365 -42.75 -20.03 8.04
N LEU A 366 -41.80 -20.78 7.48
CA LEU A 366 -42.11 -21.85 6.53
C LEU A 366 -42.94 -22.96 7.18
N ALA A 367 -42.65 -23.32 8.44
CA ALA A 367 -43.42 -24.31 9.19
C ALA A 367 -44.86 -23.84 9.43
N GLU A 368 -45.07 -22.55 9.75
CA GLU A 368 -46.39 -21.97 9.92
C GLU A 368 -47.16 -21.92 8.59
N SER A 369 -46.50 -21.56 7.49
CA SER A 369 -47.08 -21.63 6.15
C SER A 369 -47.46 -23.07 5.76
N ILE A 370 -46.60 -24.05 6.06
CA ILE A 370 -46.86 -25.47 5.80
C ILE A 370 -48.01 -25.98 6.68
N ARG A 371 -48.14 -25.50 7.91
CA ARG A 371 -49.27 -25.83 8.79
C ARG A 371 -50.61 -25.35 8.22
N GLN A 372 -50.61 -24.19 7.55
CA GLN A 372 -51.84 -23.60 6.99
C GLN A 372 -52.20 -24.13 5.60
N GLN A 373 -51.21 -24.38 4.73
CA GLN A 373 -51.43 -24.68 3.31
C GLN A 373 -50.88 -26.04 2.86
N GLY A 374 -50.19 -26.77 3.74
CA GLY A 374 -49.46 -27.97 3.39
C GLY A 374 -48.18 -27.68 2.58
N VAL A 375 -47.47 -28.73 2.20
CA VAL A 375 -46.27 -28.62 1.37
C VAL A 375 -46.67 -28.51 -0.11
N LEU A 376 -46.59 -27.30 -0.67
CA LEU A 376 -47.04 -27.03 -2.05
C LEU A 376 -46.17 -27.69 -3.14
N GLN A 377 -44.86 -27.79 -2.91
CA GLN A 377 -43.93 -28.45 -3.82
C GLN A 377 -43.36 -29.70 -3.16
N PRO A 378 -43.49 -30.89 -3.77
CA PRO A 378 -43.00 -32.14 -3.18
C PRO A 378 -41.47 -32.14 -3.01
N ILE A 379 -40.99 -32.90 -2.02
CA ILE A 379 -39.56 -33.15 -1.82
C ILE A 379 -39.07 -34.28 -2.75
N GLY A 380 -37.81 -34.27 -3.15
CA GLY A 380 -37.21 -35.35 -3.94
C GLY A 380 -36.55 -36.37 -3.03
N VAL A 381 -36.91 -37.65 -3.15
CA VAL A 381 -36.36 -38.72 -2.32
C VAL A 381 -35.95 -39.94 -3.14
N ARG A 382 -35.02 -40.76 -2.64
CA ARG A 382 -34.66 -42.06 -3.25
C ARG A 382 -34.75 -43.21 -2.26
N PRO A 383 -35.09 -44.43 -2.70
CA PRO A 383 -35.17 -45.58 -1.81
C PRO A 383 -33.76 -46.09 -1.43
N ILE A 384 -33.50 -46.28 -0.13
CA ILE A 384 -32.24 -46.86 0.38
C ILE A 384 -32.46 -48.28 0.93
N ALA A 385 -33.66 -48.55 1.45
CA ALA A 385 -34.07 -49.86 1.97
C ALA A 385 -35.61 -49.97 1.96
N GLU A 386 -36.16 -51.15 2.29
CA GLU A 386 -37.61 -51.30 2.46
C GLU A 386 -38.15 -50.26 3.45
N ASN A 387 -39.11 -49.45 2.97
CA ASN A 387 -39.74 -48.35 3.70
C ASN A 387 -38.78 -47.27 4.24
N ARG A 388 -37.59 -47.10 3.67
CA ARG A 388 -36.67 -45.99 4.00
C ARG A 388 -36.22 -45.23 2.77
N PHE A 389 -36.30 -43.90 2.86
CA PHE A 389 -35.97 -42.99 1.79
C PHE A 389 -34.92 -41.97 2.25
N GLU A 390 -34.02 -41.59 1.35
CA GLU A 390 -33.08 -40.47 1.52
C GLU A 390 -33.60 -39.24 0.80
N ILE A 391 -33.38 -38.06 1.38
CA ILE A 391 -33.72 -36.78 0.74
C ILE A 391 -32.62 -36.41 -0.25
N ILE A 392 -32.97 -36.19 -1.51
CA ILE A 392 -32.07 -35.66 -2.55
C ILE A 392 -32.12 -34.13 -2.54
N PHE A 393 -33.33 -33.55 -2.47
CA PHE A 393 -33.53 -32.10 -2.40
C PHE A 393 -34.82 -31.75 -1.64
N GLY A 394 -34.86 -30.56 -1.03
CA GLY A 394 -36.00 -30.09 -0.24
C GLY A 394 -35.86 -30.22 1.27
N GLU A 395 -34.64 -30.34 1.80
CA GLU A 395 -34.32 -30.47 3.23
C GLU A 395 -35.03 -29.41 4.11
N ARG A 396 -35.06 -28.15 3.68
CA ARG A 396 -35.75 -27.08 4.42
C ARG A 396 -37.25 -27.31 4.56
N ARG A 397 -37.90 -27.86 3.51
CA ARG A 397 -39.33 -28.22 3.54
C ARG A 397 -39.57 -29.41 4.45
N TYR A 398 -38.66 -30.39 4.47
CA TYR A 398 -38.72 -31.51 5.41
C TYR A 398 -38.62 -31.05 6.86
N ARG A 399 -37.60 -30.26 7.20
CA ARG A 399 -37.42 -29.73 8.57
C ARG A 399 -38.57 -28.83 9.02
N ALA A 400 -39.06 -27.96 8.13
CA ALA A 400 -40.22 -27.12 8.43
C ALA A 400 -41.51 -27.96 8.61
N SER A 401 -41.68 -29.05 7.87
CA SER A 401 -42.82 -29.96 8.03
C SER A 401 -42.80 -30.73 9.35
N LEU A 402 -41.61 -31.12 9.82
CA LEU A 402 -41.41 -31.69 11.15
C LEU A 402 -41.81 -30.69 12.25
N MET A 403 -41.40 -29.42 12.12
CA MET A 403 -41.81 -28.36 13.05
C MET A 403 -43.31 -28.03 12.97
N ALA A 404 -43.92 -28.20 11.79
CA ALA A 404 -45.36 -28.04 11.59
C ALA A 404 -46.17 -29.19 12.22
N GLY A 405 -45.54 -30.32 12.56
CA GLY A 405 -46.17 -31.50 13.15
C GLY A 405 -46.88 -32.41 12.14
N LEU A 406 -46.47 -32.37 10.87
CA LEU A 406 -47.06 -33.23 9.83
C LEU A 406 -46.47 -34.64 9.88
N GLU A 407 -47.33 -35.66 9.89
CA GLU A 407 -46.95 -37.07 9.84
C GLU A 407 -46.62 -37.54 8.40
N GLU A 408 -47.23 -36.93 7.39
CA GLU A 408 -47.04 -37.26 5.99
C GLU A 408 -46.82 -35.99 5.14
N ILE A 409 -45.91 -36.08 4.16
CA ILE A 409 -45.62 -34.99 3.22
C ILE A 409 -45.51 -35.51 1.78
N PRO A 410 -45.88 -34.71 0.77
CA PRO A 410 -45.75 -35.09 -0.63
C PRO A 410 -44.27 -35.21 -1.05
N ALA A 411 -43.92 -36.33 -1.66
CA ALA A 411 -42.57 -36.62 -2.13
C ALA A 411 -42.58 -37.29 -3.52
N ILE A 412 -41.55 -37.01 -4.32
CA ILE A 412 -41.28 -37.68 -5.61
C ILE A 412 -40.16 -38.68 -5.38
N VAL A 413 -40.44 -39.96 -5.64
CA VAL A 413 -39.46 -41.04 -5.53
C VAL A 413 -38.67 -41.14 -6.83
N LEU A 414 -37.35 -40.93 -6.75
CA LEU A 414 -36.40 -40.98 -7.85
C LEU A 414 -35.47 -42.20 -7.67
N ASN A 415 -35.43 -43.09 -8.66
CA ASN A 415 -34.53 -44.23 -8.69
C ASN A 415 -33.21 -43.82 -9.35
N VAL A 416 -32.31 -43.19 -8.58
CA VAL A 416 -31.02 -42.65 -9.05
C VAL A 416 -29.87 -43.22 -8.23
N SER A 417 -28.68 -43.34 -8.83
CA SER A 417 -27.46 -43.83 -8.14
C SER A 417 -26.98 -42.83 -7.07
N ASP A 418 -26.08 -43.25 -6.19
CA ASP A 418 -25.43 -42.37 -5.18
C ASP A 418 -24.80 -41.15 -5.84
N GLU A 419 -24.08 -41.38 -6.92
CA GLU A 419 -23.34 -40.33 -7.61
C GLU A 419 -24.27 -39.39 -8.39
N THR A 420 -25.41 -39.90 -8.90
CA THR A 420 -26.42 -39.06 -9.57
C THR A 420 -27.22 -38.25 -8.56
N ALA A 421 -27.51 -38.82 -7.39
CA ALA A 421 -28.19 -38.11 -6.30
C ALA A 421 -27.32 -36.96 -5.76
N GLU A 422 -26.02 -37.19 -5.60
CA GLU A 422 -25.06 -36.16 -5.19
C GLU A 422 -24.96 -35.03 -6.21
N GLU A 423 -24.86 -35.33 -7.51
CA GLU A 423 -24.87 -34.31 -8.58
C GLU A 423 -26.15 -33.48 -8.57
N MET A 424 -27.31 -34.12 -8.37
CA MET A 424 -28.60 -33.42 -8.29
C MET A 424 -28.65 -32.49 -7.08
N ALA A 425 -28.12 -32.91 -5.93
CA ALA A 425 -28.04 -32.10 -4.72
C ALA A 425 -27.07 -30.91 -4.89
N VAL A 426 -25.92 -31.12 -5.54
CA VAL A 426 -24.95 -30.05 -5.84
C VAL A 426 -25.55 -29.05 -6.84
N THR A 427 -26.21 -29.54 -7.89
CA THR A 427 -26.83 -28.70 -8.93
C THR A 427 -27.96 -27.84 -8.36
N GLU A 428 -28.80 -28.40 -7.49
CA GLU A 428 -29.89 -27.64 -6.84
C GLU A 428 -29.34 -26.53 -5.94
N ASN A 429 -28.29 -26.82 -5.16
CA ASN A 429 -27.63 -25.81 -4.34
C ASN A 429 -27.00 -24.70 -5.18
N LEU A 430 -26.35 -25.04 -6.30
CA LEU A 430 -25.72 -24.09 -7.24
C LEU A 430 -26.73 -23.18 -7.96
N GLN A 431 -27.97 -23.63 -8.13
CA GLN A 431 -29.03 -22.84 -8.78
C GLN A 431 -29.68 -21.80 -7.85
N ARG A 432 -29.27 -21.75 -6.58
CA ARG A 432 -29.78 -20.75 -5.64
C ARG A 432 -29.28 -19.35 -6.00
N LYS A 433 -30.09 -18.33 -5.67
CA LYS A 433 -29.75 -16.92 -5.93
C LYS A 433 -28.61 -16.39 -5.04
N ASP A 434 -28.25 -17.10 -3.96
CA ASP A 434 -27.39 -16.64 -2.87
C ASP A 434 -26.06 -17.43 -2.71
N VAL A 435 -25.62 -18.17 -3.73
CA VAL A 435 -24.38 -18.96 -3.68
C VAL A 435 -23.14 -18.05 -3.74
N THR A 436 -22.17 -18.26 -2.85
CA THR A 436 -20.93 -17.46 -2.81
C THR A 436 -19.95 -17.89 -3.91
N PRO A 437 -19.00 -17.03 -4.33
CA PRO A 437 -17.97 -17.40 -5.29
C PRO A 437 -17.10 -18.60 -4.88
N ILE A 438 -16.90 -18.80 -3.58
CA ILE A 438 -16.14 -19.94 -3.02
C ILE A 438 -16.99 -21.21 -3.05
N GLU A 439 -18.27 -21.12 -2.74
CA GLU A 439 -19.21 -22.25 -2.86
C GLU A 439 -19.34 -22.71 -4.31
N GLU A 440 -19.46 -21.78 -5.27
CA GLU A 440 -19.43 -22.11 -6.72
C GLU A 440 -18.13 -22.82 -7.12
N ALA A 441 -16.99 -22.33 -6.65
CA ALA A 441 -15.67 -22.90 -6.96
C ALA A 441 -15.56 -24.36 -6.48
N ASN A 442 -15.88 -24.60 -5.22
CA ASN A 442 -15.85 -25.93 -4.60
C ASN A 442 -16.85 -26.88 -5.27
N ALA A 443 -18.03 -26.39 -5.61
CA ALA A 443 -19.04 -27.19 -6.27
C ALA A 443 -18.66 -27.57 -7.71
N TYR A 444 -18.10 -26.64 -8.49
CA TYR A 444 -17.56 -26.96 -9.83
C TYR A 444 -16.39 -27.95 -9.75
N GLN A 445 -15.51 -27.80 -8.76
CA GLN A 445 -14.40 -28.74 -8.56
C GLN A 445 -14.92 -30.15 -8.28
N ARG A 446 -15.87 -30.31 -7.36
CA ARG A 446 -16.49 -31.63 -7.05
C ARG A 446 -17.14 -32.26 -8.28
N LEU A 447 -17.83 -31.47 -9.10
CA LEU A 447 -18.44 -31.95 -10.34
C LEU A 447 -17.39 -32.42 -11.36
N ILE A 448 -16.24 -31.74 -11.47
CA ILE A 448 -15.13 -32.18 -12.33
C ILE A 448 -14.47 -33.45 -11.78
N GLU A 449 -14.24 -33.52 -10.46
CA GLU A 449 -13.63 -34.66 -9.77
C GLU A 449 -14.47 -35.93 -9.89
N SER A 450 -15.80 -35.80 -10.08
CA SER A 450 -16.69 -36.93 -10.38
C SER A 450 -16.38 -37.63 -11.73
N GLY A 451 -15.56 -37.01 -12.58
CA GLY A 451 -15.14 -37.54 -13.88
C GLY A 451 -16.20 -37.47 -14.99
N ARG A 452 -17.40 -36.93 -14.69
CA ARG A 452 -18.54 -36.84 -15.61
C ARG A 452 -18.69 -35.47 -16.27
N HIS A 453 -18.01 -34.45 -15.75
CA HIS A 453 -18.07 -33.08 -16.23
C HIS A 453 -16.69 -32.55 -16.59
N ASP A 454 -16.57 -32.00 -17.80
CA ASP A 454 -15.48 -31.10 -18.18
C ASP A 454 -15.93 -29.63 -18.07
N ILE A 455 -14.99 -28.70 -18.24
CA ILE A 455 -15.27 -27.25 -18.14
C ILE A 455 -16.35 -26.82 -19.16
N GLN A 456 -16.37 -27.45 -20.34
CA GLN A 456 -17.31 -27.13 -21.41
C GLN A 456 -18.74 -27.59 -21.08
N SER A 457 -18.89 -28.79 -20.53
CA SER A 457 -20.18 -29.33 -20.09
C SER A 457 -20.76 -28.54 -18.92
N LEU A 458 -19.94 -28.10 -17.96
CA LEU A 458 -20.39 -27.21 -16.88
C LEU A 458 -20.85 -25.85 -17.41
N ALA A 459 -20.10 -25.25 -18.34
CA ALA A 459 -20.49 -23.99 -18.96
C ALA A 459 -21.88 -24.11 -19.64
N MET A 460 -22.11 -25.20 -20.36
CA MET A 460 -23.40 -25.48 -21.03
C MET A 460 -24.52 -25.74 -20.02
N GLN A 461 -24.29 -26.56 -19.00
CA GLN A 461 -25.29 -26.96 -18.00
C GLN A 461 -25.77 -25.79 -17.15
N PHE A 462 -24.85 -24.89 -16.74
CA PHE A 462 -25.16 -23.74 -15.89
C PHE A 462 -25.39 -22.43 -16.67
N GLY A 463 -25.34 -22.47 -18.01
CA GLY A 463 -25.55 -21.30 -18.88
C GLY A 463 -24.51 -20.20 -18.65
N LYS A 464 -23.26 -20.58 -18.34
CA LYS A 464 -22.12 -19.68 -18.10
C LYS A 464 -21.11 -19.82 -19.24
N ASN A 465 -20.15 -18.89 -19.32
CA ASN A 465 -19.03 -19.05 -20.24
C ASN A 465 -17.89 -19.85 -19.58
N GLU A 466 -17.04 -20.48 -20.38
CA GLU A 466 -15.91 -21.27 -19.86
C GLU A 466 -14.94 -20.43 -19.02
N THR A 467 -14.76 -19.15 -19.37
CA THR A 467 -13.92 -18.21 -18.62
C THR A 467 -14.41 -18.06 -17.18
N TYR A 468 -15.72 -17.97 -16.97
CA TYR A 468 -16.36 -17.86 -15.66
C TYR A 468 -16.07 -19.09 -14.80
N ILE A 469 -16.29 -20.28 -15.36
CA ILE A 469 -16.01 -21.55 -14.67
C ILE A 469 -14.52 -21.65 -14.32
N ARG A 470 -13.63 -21.33 -15.27
CA ARG A 470 -12.17 -21.34 -15.04
C ARG A 470 -11.74 -20.36 -13.95
N THR A 471 -12.30 -19.15 -13.91
CA THR A 471 -11.98 -18.17 -12.86
C THR A 471 -12.42 -18.66 -11.49
N ARG A 472 -13.62 -19.26 -11.38
CA ARG A 472 -14.11 -19.81 -10.11
C ARG A 472 -13.25 -20.96 -9.62
N LEU A 473 -12.91 -21.91 -10.49
CA LEU A 473 -12.05 -23.04 -10.13
C LEU A 473 -10.68 -22.62 -9.56
N LYS A 474 -10.16 -21.44 -9.95
CA LYS A 474 -8.92 -20.91 -9.37
C LYS A 474 -9.04 -20.51 -7.89
N PHE A 475 -10.24 -20.24 -7.39
CA PHE A 475 -10.42 -19.82 -6.00
C PHE A 475 -10.28 -20.96 -5.00
N VAL A 476 -10.29 -22.21 -5.47
CA VAL A 476 -9.98 -23.39 -4.66
C VAL A 476 -8.58 -23.29 -4.03
N SER A 477 -7.62 -22.67 -4.72
CA SER A 477 -6.24 -22.54 -4.24
C SER A 477 -6.00 -21.30 -3.37
N LEU A 478 -7.06 -20.61 -2.93
CA LEU A 478 -6.94 -19.49 -1.99
C LEU A 478 -6.81 -19.99 -0.56
N ILE A 479 -5.96 -19.34 0.23
CA ILE A 479 -5.89 -19.60 1.68
C ILE A 479 -7.23 -19.21 2.36
N PRO A 480 -7.64 -19.90 3.45
CA PRO A 480 -8.93 -19.69 4.10
C PRO A 480 -9.22 -18.22 4.46
N GLU A 481 -8.20 -17.51 4.89
CA GLU A 481 -8.32 -16.12 5.34
C GLU A 481 -8.64 -15.16 4.18
N ILE A 482 -8.11 -15.42 2.98
CA ILE A 482 -8.43 -14.62 1.78
C ILE A 482 -9.77 -15.05 1.18
N ALA A 483 -10.10 -16.33 1.25
CA ALA A 483 -11.42 -16.83 0.86
C ALA A 483 -12.54 -16.17 1.70
N GLU A 484 -12.35 -16.04 3.02
CA GLU A 484 -13.30 -15.36 3.90
C GLU A 484 -13.48 -13.87 3.52
N LEU A 485 -12.39 -13.18 3.14
CA LEU A 485 -12.48 -11.79 2.66
C LEU A 485 -13.26 -11.68 1.35
N LEU A 486 -13.16 -12.67 0.46
CA LEU A 486 -13.94 -12.72 -0.78
C LEU A 486 -15.43 -12.99 -0.49
N GLU A 487 -15.74 -13.86 0.48
CA GLU A 487 -17.12 -14.15 0.89
C GLU A 487 -17.82 -12.94 1.53
N LYS A 488 -17.06 -12.11 2.27
CA LYS A 488 -17.56 -10.87 2.87
C LYS A 488 -17.62 -9.68 1.90
N ASP A 489 -17.30 -9.89 0.61
CA ASP A 489 -17.17 -8.84 -0.41
C ASP A 489 -16.15 -7.73 -0.05
N GLU A 490 -15.19 -8.01 0.83
CA GLU A 490 -14.13 -7.07 1.23
C GLU A 490 -13.01 -6.98 0.19
N ILE A 491 -12.81 -8.06 -0.58
CA ILE A 491 -11.98 -8.08 -1.79
C ILE A 491 -12.82 -8.47 -2.99
N THR A 492 -12.49 -7.90 -4.15
CA THR A 492 -13.22 -8.21 -5.38
C THR A 492 -12.76 -9.53 -6.00
N ILE A 493 -13.64 -10.17 -6.78
CA ILE A 493 -13.32 -11.35 -7.61
C ILE A 493 -12.06 -11.13 -8.45
N SER A 494 -11.88 -9.93 -9.00
CA SER A 494 -10.70 -9.60 -9.80
C SER A 494 -9.42 -9.57 -8.97
N VAL A 495 -9.47 -9.07 -7.72
CA VAL A 495 -8.30 -9.06 -6.82
C VAL A 495 -7.97 -10.48 -6.37
N ALA A 496 -8.98 -11.25 -5.97
CA ALA A 496 -8.82 -12.66 -5.61
C ALA A 496 -8.24 -13.49 -6.77
N SER A 497 -8.64 -13.20 -8.02
CA SER A 497 -8.12 -13.88 -9.22
C SER A 497 -6.67 -13.54 -9.56
N GLU A 498 -6.15 -12.42 -9.07
CA GLU A 498 -4.72 -12.09 -9.21
C GLU A 498 -3.91 -12.76 -8.10
N ILE A 499 -4.41 -12.72 -6.86
CA ILE A 499 -3.75 -13.33 -5.69
C ILE A 499 -3.62 -14.86 -5.86
N CYS A 500 -4.66 -15.53 -6.38
CA CYS A 500 -4.66 -16.99 -6.55
C CYS A 500 -3.64 -17.50 -7.59
N ARG A 501 -2.99 -16.62 -8.37
CA ARG A 501 -1.90 -17.01 -9.28
C ARG A 501 -0.65 -17.42 -8.53
N TYR A 502 -0.48 -16.95 -7.30
CA TYR A 502 0.70 -17.15 -6.49
C TYR A 502 0.50 -18.28 -5.46
N GLY A 503 1.62 -18.86 -5.01
CA GLY A 503 1.61 -19.93 -4.01
C GLY A 503 1.10 -19.47 -2.64
N GLU A 504 0.80 -20.44 -1.76
CA GLU A 504 0.30 -20.15 -0.41
C GLU A 504 1.23 -19.26 0.42
N ASP A 505 2.55 -19.35 0.20
CA ASP A 505 3.58 -18.53 0.83
C ASP A 505 3.35 -17.04 0.57
N ILE A 506 3.22 -16.65 -0.70
CA ILE A 506 2.94 -15.27 -1.09
C ILE A 506 1.55 -14.86 -0.62
N GLN A 507 0.55 -15.74 -0.75
CA GLN A 507 -0.81 -15.42 -0.30
C GLN A 507 -0.85 -15.11 1.20
N ARG A 508 -0.14 -15.88 2.04
CA ARG A 508 -0.03 -15.63 3.48
C ARG A 508 0.66 -14.30 3.77
N GLU A 509 1.79 -14.03 3.11
CA GLU A 509 2.48 -12.76 3.30
C GLU A 509 1.63 -11.55 2.89
N VAL A 510 0.92 -11.65 1.77
CA VAL A 510 -0.03 -10.63 1.31
C VAL A 510 -1.15 -10.44 2.33
N PHE A 511 -1.69 -11.53 2.89
CA PHE A 511 -2.71 -11.44 3.93
C PHE A 511 -2.17 -10.71 5.17
N ASP A 512 -1.07 -11.20 5.76
CA ASP A 512 -0.55 -10.67 7.02
C ASP A 512 -0.07 -9.22 6.91
N LYS A 513 0.55 -8.84 5.80
CA LYS A 513 1.12 -7.50 5.61
C LYS A 513 0.14 -6.48 5.04
N HIS A 514 -0.87 -6.91 4.28
CA HIS A 514 -1.68 -5.98 3.47
C HIS A 514 -3.20 -6.17 3.57
N LEU A 515 -3.71 -7.35 3.94
CA LEU A 515 -5.17 -7.60 3.99
C LEU A 515 -5.72 -7.83 5.39
N LYS A 516 -4.87 -7.97 6.41
CA LYS A 516 -5.27 -8.13 7.81
C LYS A 516 -5.95 -6.88 8.38
N GLU A 517 -6.88 -7.08 9.31
CA GLU A 517 -7.51 -5.96 10.03
C GLU A 517 -6.50 -5.21 10.91
N GLY A 518 -6.62 -3.88 10.96
CA GLY A 518 -5.74 -3.02 11.79
C GLY A 518 -4.50 -2.46 11.09
N ILE A 519 -4.31 -2.76 9.79
CA ILE A 519 -3.23 -2.17 8.99
C ILE A 519 -3.59 -0.71 8.64
N MET A 520 -2.93 0.26 9.28
CA MET A 520 -3.16 1.69 9.03
C MET A 520 -2.51 2.21 7.74
N PHE A 521 -1.41 1.60 7.30
CA PHE A 521 -0.64 2.04 6.12
C PHE A 521 -0.39 0.86 5.19
N GLY A 522 -0.65 1.05 3.89
CA GLY A 522 -0.36 0.02 2.87
C GLY A 522 -1.36 -1.14 2.82
N SER A 523 -2.59 -0.95 3.32
CA SER A 523 -3.66 -1.95 3.13
C SER A 523 -4.06 -2.03 1.67
N TRP A 524 -4.26 -3.26 1.17
CA TRP A 524 -4.71 -3.51 -0.20
C TRP A 524 -6.23 -3.72 -0.31
N ARG A 525 -6.96 -3.60 0.81
CA ARG A 525 -8.43 -3.63 0.81
C ARG A 525 -8.97 -2.46 -0.02
N GLY A 526 -9.86 -2.74 -0.96
CA GLY A 526 -10.44 -1.73 -1.86
C GLY A 526 -9.54 -1.27 -3.02
N MET A 527 -8.33 -1.81 -3.18
CA MET A 527 -7.48 -1.55 -4.35
C MET A 527 -8.01 -2.25 -5.61
N LYS A 528 -7.61 -1.75 -6.77
CA LYS A 528 -7.91 -2.41 -8.06
C LYS A 528 -6.97 -3.60 -8.27
N ALA A 529 -7.46 -4.63 -8.96
CA ALA A 529 -6.67 -5.83 -9.29
C ALA A 529 -5.34 -5.50 -9.99
N THR A 530 -5.31 -4.49 -10.86
CA THR A 530 -4.09 -4.04 -11.56
C THR A 530 -3.04 -3.47 -10.61
N GLU A 531 -3.45 -2.79 -9.55
CA GLU A 531 -2.53 -2.22 -8.55
C GLU A 531 -2.01 -3.32 -7.63
N VAL A 532 -2.89 -4.25 -7.23
CA VAL A 532 -2.51 -5.43 -6.45
C VAL A 532 -1.51 -6.28 -7.23
N ALA A 533 -1.73 -6.56 -8.52
CA ALA A 533 -0.79 -7.30 -9.36
C ALA A 533 0.59 -6.63 -9.42
N LYS A 534 0.65 -5.31 -9.68
CA LYS A 534 1.91 -4.56 -9.68
C LYS A 534 2.62 -4.58 -8.33
N ASN A 535 1.86 -4.47 -7.24
CA ASN A 535 2.43 -4.52 -5.90
C ASN A 535 2.96 -5.92 -5.57
N ILE A 536 2.26 -6.98 -5.97
CA ILE A 536 2.74 -8.35 -5.79
C ILE A 536 4.06 -8.55 -6.54
N GLU A 537 4.10 -8.16 -7.82
CA GLU A 537 5.31 -8.24 -8.61
C GLU A 537 6.48 -7.43 -8.02
N ARG A 538 6.21 -6.25 -7.46
CA ARG A 538 7.26 -5.39 -6.90
C ARG A 538 7.81 -5.92 -5.58
N HIS A 539 6.97 -6.51 -4.74
CA HIS A 539 7.31 -6.84 -3.36
C HIS A 539 7.63 -8.32 -3.13
N PHE A 540 7.15 -9.21 -4.00
CA PHE A 540 7.21 -10.66 -3.78
C PHE A 540 7.77 -11.44 -4.99
N THR A 541 8.19 -10.77 -6.06
CA THR A 541 8.86 -11.43 -7.20
C THR A 541 10.21 -10.80 -7.49
N THR A 542 11.16 -11.60 -7.95
CA THR A 542 12.54 -11.17 -8.25
C THR A 542 12.84 -11.35 -9.73
N ASP A 543 13.50 -10.36 -10.33
CA ASP A 543 13.89 -10.40 -11.74
C ASP A 543 14.94 -11.49 -12.02
N LEU A 544 14.66 -12.41 -12.95
CA LEU A 544 15.58 -13.47 -13.31
C LEU A 544 16.75 -12.97 -14.17
N GLU A 545 16.65 -11.81 -14.84
CA GLU A 545 17.74 -11.26 -15.66
C GLU A 545 18.98 -10.93 -14.82
N ARG A 546 18.77 -10.59 -13.54
CA ARG A 546 19.84 -10.27 -12.58
C ARG A 546 20.72 -11.45 -12.19
N TYR A 547 20.31 -12.68 -12.48
CA TYR A 547 21.04 -13.88 -12.03
C TYR A 547 21.73 -14.59 -13.20
N ASN A 548 22.89 -15.19 -12.93
CA ASN A 548 23.72 -15.79 -13.97
C ASN A 548 23.68 -17.33 -14.04
N PHE A 549 22.83 -17.98 -13.24
CA PHE A 549 22.64 -19.44 -13.29
C PHE A 549 21.83 -19.87 -14.53
N ASP A 550 21.85 -21.18 -14.85
CA ASP A 550 21.11 -21.75 -15.97
C ASP A 550 19.58 -21.66 -15.78
N LYS A 551 18.92 -20.88 -16.65
CA LYS A 551 17.47 -20.59 -16.60
C LYS A 551 16.63 -21.54 -17.46
N THR A 552 17.22 -22.59 -18.03
CA THR A 552 16.50 -23.53 -18.92
C THR A 552 15.26 -24.12 -18.24
N LEU A 553 15.35 -24.45 -16.94
CA LEU A 553 14.23 -24.95 -16.15
C LEU A 553 13.19 -23.85 -15.82
N CYS A 554 13.59 -22.58 -15.82
CA CYS A 554 12.70 -21.46 -15.55
C CYS A 554 11.76 -21.15 -16.71
N LEU A 555 12.10 -21.54 -17.94
CA LEU A 555 11.29 -21.29 -19.14
C LEU A 555 9.90 -21.96 -19.08
N SER A 556 9.78 -23.12 -18.41
CA SER A 556 8.50 -23.82 -18.23
C SER A 556 8.02 -23.81 -16.77
N CYS A 557 8.72 -23.10 -15.88
CA CYS A 557 8.42 -23.09 -14.46
C CYS A 557 7.09 -22.38 -14.18
N PRO A 558 6.18 -22.96 -13.37
CA PRO A 558 4.94 -22.30 -13.01
C PRO A 558 5.18 -21.03 -12.20
N HIS A 559 6.28 -20.91 -11.43
CA HIS A 559 6.59 -19.72 -10.64
C HIS A 559 7.20 -18.56 -11.43
N ASN A 560 7.41 -18.73 -12.73
CA ASN A 560 7.89 -17.67 -13.61
C ASN A 560 6.70 -16.83 -14.07
N THR A 561 6.71 -15.51 -13.82
CA THR A 561 5.60 -14.62 -14.18
C THR A 561 5.28 -14.64 -15.68
N ASN A 562 6.24 -14.95 -16.56
CA ASN A 562 5.95 -15.10 -17.98
C ASN A 562 4.99 -16.27 -18.25
N ASN A 563 5.12 -17.35 -17.50
CA ASN A 563 4.26 -18.52 -17.60
C ASN A 563 2.92 -18.34 -16.87
N MET A 564 2.74 -17.22 -16.15
CA MET A 564 1.49 -16.85 -15.49
C MET A 564 0.56 -16.01 -16.38
N THR A 565 1.04 -15.58 -17.56
CA THR A 565 0.27 -14.78 -18.52
C THR A 565 0.00 -15.54 -19.80
N LEU A 566 -1.12 -15.23 -20.48
CA LEU A 566 -1.50 -15.84 -21.75
C LEU A 566 -0.66 -15.34 -22.95
N PHE A 567 0.12 -14.27 -22.76
CA PHE A 567 0.91 -13.62 -23.80
C PHE A 567 2.33 -13.39 -23.28
N CYS A 568 3.28 -14.25 -23.67
CA CYS A 568 4.69 -14.10 -23.29
C CYS A 568 5.36 -13.02 -24.15
N GLU A 569 5.76 -11.90 -23.56
CA GLU A 569 6.51 -10.83 -24.22
C GLU A 569 8.02 -11.09 -24.23
N GLY A 570 8.48 -12.26 -24.70
CA GLY A 570 9.87 -12.49 -25.16
C GLY A 570 11.10 -12.20 -24.26
N THR A 571 10.95 -11.62 -23.06
CA THR A 571 12.04 -11.32 -22.11
C THR A 571 12.17 -12.38 -21.02
N CYS A 572 13.19 -12.32 -20.16
CA CYS A 572 13.20 -13.20 -18.98
C CYS A 572 12.13 -12.70 -17.98
N GLY A 573 11.31 -13.60 -17.43
CA GLY A 573 10.28 -13.23 -16.47
C GLY A 573 10.80 -13.08 -15.05
N LYS A 574 9.92 -12.83 -14.08
CA LYS A 574 10.26 -12.74 -12.66
C LYS A 574 9.98 -14.06 -11.96
N CYS A 575 10.82 -14.43 -11.00
CA CYS A 575 10.62 -15.58 -10.13
C CYS A 575 9.76 -15.21 -8.92
N ALA A 576 8.67 -15.93 -8.70
CA ALA A 576 7.86 -15.83 -7.49
C ALA A 576 8.33 -16.79 -6.37
N ASN A 577 9.28 -17.69 -6.65
CA ASN A 577 9.78 -18.64 -5.64
C ASN A 577 11.17 -18.22 -5.16
N LYS A 578 11.21 -17.51 -4.03
CA LYS A 578 12.45 -16.97 -3.45
C LYS A 578 13.40 -18.09 -2.98
N GLY A 579 12.90 -19.12 -2.31
CA GLY A 579 13.74 -20.21 -1.81
C GLY A 579 14.45 -20.98 -2.92
N CYS A 580 13.75 -21.25 -4.03
CA CYS A 580 14.36 -21.87 -5.20
C CYS A 580 15.42 -20.96 -5.84
N LEU A 581 15.15 -19.66 -5.95
CA LEU A 581 16.09 -18.69 -6.51
C LEU A 581 17.38 -18.60 -5.68
N ASP A 582 17.24 -18.49 -4.35
CA ASP A 582 18.36 -18.42 -3.42
C ASP A 582 19.20 -19.72 -3.48
N GLU A 583 18.55 -20.88 -3.56
CA GLU A 583 19.19 -22.19 -3.70
C GLU A 583 19.99 -22.32 -5.02
N MET A 584 19.37 -21.96 -6.15
CA MET A 584 20.00 -22.03 -7.47
C MET A 584 21.19 -21.07 -7.57
N ASN A 585 21.04 -19.86 -7.03
CA ASN A 585 22.13 -18.89 -6.98
C ASN A 585 23.27 -19.37 -6.08
N ALA A 586 22.96 -19.91 -4.90
CA ALA A 586 23.96 -20.44 -3.99
C ALA A 586 24.73 -21.63 -4.60
N ALA A 587 24.03 -22.53 -5.30
CA ALA A 587 24.66 -23.64 -6.02
C ALA A 587 25.60 -23.14 -7.13
N PHE A 588 25.12 -22.22 -7.97
CA PHE A 588 25.92 -21.60 -9.04
C PHE A 588 27.17 -20.91 -8.50
N LEU A 589 27.04 -20.06 -7.49
CA LEU A 589 28.18 -19.36 -6.87
C LEU A 589 29.17 -20.34 -6.24
N THR A 590 28.69 -21.43 -5.64
CA THR A 590 29.56 -22.48 -5.07
C THR A 590 30.39 -23.16 -6.16
N GLU A 591 29.74 -23.59 -7.24
CA GLU A 591 30.41 -24.23 -8.38
C GLU A 591 31.43 -23.30 -9.03
N LYS A 592 31.02 -22.07 -9.34
CA LYS A 592 31.88 -21.05 -9.97
C LYS A 592 33.05 -20.64 -9.07
N ALA A 593 32.86 -20.60 -7.75
CA ALA A 593 33.95 -20.36 -6.80
C ALA A 593 34.99 -21.49 -6.83
N ILE A 594 34.53 -22.75 -6.89
CA ILE A 594 35.43 -23.92 -7.00
C ILE A 594 36.21 -23.89 -8.33
N GLU A 595 35.53 -23.60 -9.44
CA GLU A 595 36.18 -23.46 -10.75
C GLU A 595 37.22 -22.33 -10.76
N THR A 596 36.90 -21.19 -10.16
CA THR A 596 37.80 -20.04 -10.05
C THR A 596 39.06 -20.39 -9.26
N ILE A 597 38.92 -21.12 -8.15
CA ILE A 597 40.06 -21.57 -7.34
C ILE A 597 40.88 -22.64 -8.05
N LYS A 598 40.25 -23.54 -8.82
CA LYS A 598 40.97 -24.50 -9.67
C LYS A 598 41.78 -23.80 -10.77
N ALA A 599 41.22 -22.78 -11.40
CA ALA A 599 41.88 -22.01 -12.45
C ALA A 599 43.01 -21.12 -11.89
N TYR A 600 42.84 -20.59 -10.68
CA TYR A 600 43.79 -19.70 -10.02
C TYR A 600 44.07 -20.13 -8.57
N PRO A 601 44.91 -21.14 -8.33
CA PRO A 601 45.17 -21.68 -6.98
C PRO A 601 45.79 -20.70 -5.99
N ALA A 602 46.33 -19.58 -6.48
CA ALA A 602 46.90 -18.53 -5.65
C ALA A 602 45.86 -17.58 -5.01
N LEU A 603 44.60 -17.62 -5.48
CA LEU A 603 43.51 -16.80 -4.94
C LEU A 603 42.96 -17.43 -3.65
N SER A 604 42.67 -16.59 -2.66
CA SER A 604 41.90 -16.99 -1.48
C SER A 604 40.42 -16.63 -1.66
N LEU A 605 39.50 -17.47 -1.18
CA LEU A 605 38.08 -17.14 -1.22
C LEU A 605 37.76 -16.10 -0.16
N SER A 606 36.88 -15.17 -0.51
CA SER A 606 36.45 -14.13 0.41
C SER A 606 34.99 -13.76 0.24
N HIS A 607 34.44 -13.06 1.23
CA HIS A 607 33.14 -12.41 1.13
C HIS A 607 33.21 -11.03 1.80
N ASP A 608 32.29 -10.14 1.45
CA ASP A 608 32.18 -8.84 2.11
C ASP A 608 31.53 -8.97 3.51
N ALA A 609 31.61 -7.90 4.31
CA ALA A 609 31.04 -7.88 5.65
C ALA A 609 29.50 -8.04 5.69
N TYR A 610 28.82 -7.82 4.55
CA TYR A 610 27.37 -7.82 4.42
C TYR A 610 26.88 -8.84 3.38
N CYS A 611 27.52 -10.01 3.34
CA CYS A 611 27.26 -11.00 2.30
C CYS A 611 25.83 -11.55 2.41
N TYR A 612 25.03 -11.34 1.37
CA TYR A 612 23.66 -11.85 1.28
C TYR A 612 23.60 -13.33 0.87
N ASN A 613 24.70 -13.92 0.41
CA ASN A 613 24.82 -15.31 -0.02
C ASN A 613 25.48 -16.20 1.05
N ALA A 614 24.95 -16.13 2.28
CA ALA A 614 25.48 -16.91 3.41
C ALA A 614 25.48 -18.42 3.14
N ASP A 615 24.50 -18.92 2.39
CA ASP A 615 24.39 -20.34 2.05
C ASP A 615 25.53 -20.82 1.16
N ALA A 616 25.96 -20.02 0.17
CA ALA A 616 27.12 -20.33 -0.66
C ALA A 616 28.42 -20.35 0.18
N VAL A 617 28.58 -19.37 1.08
CA VAL A 617 29.73 -19.31 2.01
C VAL A 617 29.75 -20.54 2.93
N ASN A 618 28.60 -20.93 3.46
CA ASN A 618 28.49 -22.09 4.34
C ASN A 618 28.82 -23.39 3.61
N ARG A 619 28.29 -23.59 2.38
CA ARG A 619 28.63 -24.75 1.53
C ARG A 619 30.13 -24.86 1.29
N LEU A 620 30.78 -23.75 0.92
CA LEU A 620 32.22 -23.72 0.69
C LEU A 620 33.01 -24.07 1.96
N LYS A 621 32.60 -23.56 3.14
CA LYS A 621 33.21 -23.91 4.43
C LYS A 621 33.01 -25.38 4.80
N GLU A 622 31.84 -25.95 4.53
CA GLU A 622 31.56 -27.37 4.78
C GLU A 622 32.35 -28.30 3.86
N MET A 623 32.60 -27.86 2.62
CA MET A 623 33.50 -28.53 1.68
C MET A 623 34.98 -28.38 2.05
N GLY A 624 35.30 -27.61 3.11
CA GLY A 624 36.65 -27.46 3.65
C GLY A 624 37.44 -26.28 3.10
N TYR A 625 36.84 -25.37 2.33
CA TYR A 625 37.50 -24.17 1.84
C TYR A 625 37.52 -23.06 2.90
N GLU A 626 38.67 -22.40 3.07
CA GLU A 626 38.77 -21.21 3.92
C GLU A 626 38.21 -19.99 3.16
N VAL A 627 37.15 -19.39 3.71
CA VAL A 627 36.52 -18.18 3.16
C VAL A 627 36.71 -17.04 4.15
N VAL A 628 37.46 -16.02 3.74
CA VAL A 628 37.85 -14.88 4.58
C VAL A 628 36.82 -13.74 4.48
N ALA A 629 36.37 -13.21 5.60
CA ALA A 629 35.54 -12.01 5.63
C ALA A 629 36.41 -10.75 5.46
N LEU A 630 36.20 -9.98 4.39
CA LEU A 630 36.91 -8.72 4.16
C LEU A 630 36.25 -7.60 4.97
N GLN A 631 36.90 -7.20 6.07
CA GLN A 631 36.45 -6.09 6.93
C GLN A 631 37.11 -4.73 6.59
N CYS A 632 37.85 -4.65 5.49
CA CYS A 632 38.57 -3.46 5.05
C CYS A 632 38.22 -3.10 3.59
N ARG A 633 38.60 -1.89 3.15
CA ARG A 633 38.39 -1.46 1.76
C ARG A 633 39.22 -2.34 0.81
N TYR A 634 38.54 -2.89 -0.19
CA TYR A 634 39.13 -3.64 -1.29
C TYR A 634 38.97 -2.86 -2.60
N LYS A 635 39.77 -3.20 -3.59
CA LYS A 635 39.65 -2.69 -4.96
C LYS A 635 39.31 -3.87 -5.88
N ASP A 636 38.36 -3.68 -6.77
CA ASP A 636 38.02 -4.70 -7.76
C ASP A 636 39.19 -4.89 -8.73
N TYR A 637 39.37 -6.12 -9.19
CA TYR A 637 40.35 -6.42 -10.23
C TYR A 637 39.88 -5.79 -11.55
N PRO A 638 40.79 -5.32 -12.42
CA PRO A 638 40.43 -4.77 -13.73
C PRO A 638 39.47 -5.70 -14.47
N THR A 639 38.41 -5.13 -15.04
CA THR A 639 37.43 -5.88 -15.84
C THR A 639 38.05 -6.24 -17.19
N LEU A 640 37.81 -7.46 -17.64
CA LEU A 640 38.23 -7.87 -18.99
C LEU A 640 37.40 -7.09 -20.02
N PRO A 641 38.01 -6.36 -20.97
CA PRO A 641 37.27 -5.67 -22.02
C PRO A 641 36.47 -6.67 -22.89
N GLU A 642 35.27 -6.29 -23.31
CA GLU A 642 34.41 -7.10 -24.19
C GLU A 642 34.72 -6.81 -25.65
N GLU A 643 34.80 -7.86 -26.48
CA GLU A 643 35.11 -7.71 -27.91
C GLU A 643 33.88 -7.16 -28.65
N PRO A 644 34.00 -6.05 -29.42
CA PRO A 644 32.86 -5.47 -30.12
C PRO A 644 32.34 -6.42 -31.22
N GLU A 645 31.02 -6.59 -31.28
CA GLU A 645 30.36 -7.38 -32.33
C GLU A 645 29.90 -6.49 -33.50
N ALA A 646 30.17 -6.91 -34.74
CA ALA A 646 29.85 -6.11 -35.94
C ALA A 646 28.34 -5.83 -36.15
N GLY A 647 27.46 -6.58 -35.46
CA GLY A 647 26.01 -6.41 -35.55
C GLY A 647 25.42 -5.32 -34.67
N GLU A 648 26.21 -4.76 -33.74
CA GLU A 648 25.77 -3.73 -32.78
C GLU A 648 26.05 -2.29 -33.24
N TYR A 649 26.71 -2.13 -34.40
CA TYR A 649 27.13 -0.83 -34.93
C TYR A 649 26.41 -0.55 -36.26
N ASP A 650 25.94 0.69 -36.43
CA ASP A 650 25.20 1.12 -37.62
C ASP A 650 26.12 1.28 -38.85
N THR A 651 27.42 1.51 -38.62
CA THR A 651 28.41 1.71 -39.69
C THR A 651 29.69 0.89 -39.52
N GLU A 652 30.33 0.55 -40.65
CA GLU A 652 31.58 -0.21 -40.66
C GLU A 652 32.78 0.60 -40.11
N ASP A 653 32.70 1.92 -40.14
CA ASP A 653 33.74 2.80 -39.62
C ASP A 653 33.65 2.92 -38.08
N GLU A 654 32.45 2.99 -37.50
CA GLU A 654 32.24 2.91 -36.04
C GLU A 654 32.71 1.57 -35.47
N TYR A 655 32.43 0.46 -36.17
CA TYR A 655 32.94 -0.86 -35.76
C TYR A 655 34.47 -0.93 -35.76
N LYS A 656 35.13 -0.28 -36.73
CA LYS A 656 36.60 -0.23 -36.78
C LYS A 656 37.18 0.63 -35.66
N GLU A 657 36.54 1.74 -35.34
CA GLU A 657 36.95 2.60 -34.21
C GLU A 657 36.79 1.85 -32.87
N ALA A 658 35.64 1.22 -32.63
CA ALA A 658 35.41 0.41 -31.43
C ALA A 658 36.41 -0.75 -31.30
N LYS A 659 36.82 -1.35 -32.43
CA LYS A 659 37.85 -2.41 -32.42
C LYS A 659 39.23 -1.88 -32.03
N VAL A 660 39.58 -0.66 -32.46
CA VAL A 660 40.85 -0.02 -32.07
C VAL A 660 40.84 0.35 -30.58
N GLU A 661 39.70 0.83 -30.05
CA GLU A 661 39.52 1.11 -28.62
C GLU A 661 39.63 -0.17 -27.79
N TYR A 662 38.96 -1.25 -28.19
CA TYR A 662 39.10 -2.58 -27.56
C TYR A 662 40.56 -3.07 -27.54
N GLU A 663 41.31 -2.90 -28.63
CA GLU A 663 42.73 -3.28 -28.67
C GLU A 663 43.58 -2.44 -27.69
N GLN A 664 43.24 -1.17 -27.46
CA GLN A 664 43.90 -0.32 -26.46
C GLN A 664 43.54 -0.74 -25.04
N ASP A 665 42.25 -0.90 -24.74
CA ASP A 665 41.76 -1.34 -23.44
C ASP A 665 42.31 -2.72 -23.05
N MET A 666 42.42 -3.63 -24.02
CA MET A 666 43.00 -4.95 -23.80
C MET A 666 44.49 -4.88 -23.46
N ASN A 667 45.23 -3.93 -24.06
CA ASN A 667 46.63 -3.71 -23.71
C ASN A 667 46.77 -3.12 -22.30
N ASP A 668 45.94 -2.13 -21.95
CA ASP A 668 45.93 -1.50 -20.63
C ASP A 668 45.56 -2.53 -19.54
N TYR A 669 44.55 -3.36 -19.77
CA TYR A 669 44.18 -4.48 -18.91
C TYR A 669 45.36 -5.45 -18.68
N MET A 670 46.09 -5.78 -19.74
CA MET A 670 47.23 -6.69 -19.67
C MET A 670 48.43 -6.08 -18.93
N GLU A 671 48.67 -4.77 -19.06
CA GLU A 671 49.71 -4.07 -18.29
C GLU A 671 49.34 -3.96 -16.81
N GLU A 672 48.11 -3.54 -16.50
CA GLU A 672 47.64 -3.42 -15.12
C GLU A 672 47.62 -4.78 -14.41
N GLY A 673 47.18 -5.84 -15.09
CA GLY A 673 47.20 -7.20 -14.56
C GLY A 673 48.61 -7.69 -14.22
N LYS A 674 49.62 -7.39 -15.08
CA LYS A 674 51.02 -7.74 -14.80
C LYS A 674 51.56 -7.00 -13.58
N GLU A 675 51.23 -5.72 -13.42
CA GLU A 675 51.64 -4.93 -12.27
C GLU A 675 50.99 -5.44 -10.97
N LEU A 676 49.71 -5.80 -11.00
CA LEU A 676 49.02 -6.39 -9.84
C LEU A 676 49.62 -7.74 -9.44
N VAL A 677 49.94 -8.61 -10.40
CA VAL A 677 50.62 -9.89 -10.12
C VAL A 677 52.00 -9.65 -9.49
N ARG A 678 52.80 -8.73 -10.06
CA ARG A 678 54.11 -8.35 -9.50
C ARG A 678 53.98 -7.83 -8.06
N ARG A 679 53.02 -6.95 -7.80
CA ARG A 679 52.76 -6.40 -6.44
C ARG A 679 52.29 -7.48 -5.45
N ALA A 680 51.57 -8.50 -5.94
CA ALA A 680 51.17 -9.65 -5.13
C ALA A 680 52.37 -10.55 -4.79
N GLU A 681 53.26 -10.81 -5.75
CA GLU A 681 54.50 -11.60 -5.53
C GLU A 681 55.47 -10.93 -4.56
N VAL A 682 55.58 -9.60 -4.61
CA VAL A 682 56.40 -8.79 -3.69
C VAL A 682 55.73 -8.63 -2.31
N GLY A 683 54.47 -9.04 -2.17
CA GLY A 683 53.75 -9.03 -0.90
C GLY A 683 53.16 -7.67 -0.52
N GLU A 684 52.98 -6.76 -1.47
CA GLU A 684 52.31 -5.46 -1.24
C GLU A 684 50.79 -5.58 -1.21
N ILE A 685 50.22 -6.51 -1.98
CA ILE A 685 48.78 -6.74 -2.10
C ILE A 685 48.43 -8.23 -1.93
N SER A 686 47.22 -8.52 -1.47
CA SER A 686 46.65 -9.87 -1.44
C SER A 686 45.48 -9.97 -2.41
N LEU A 687 45.46 -11.03 -3.24
CA LEU A 687 44.43 -11.28 -4.24
C LEU A 687 43.36 -12.24 -3.70
N PHE A 688 42.09 -11.90 -3.93
CA PHE A 688 40.94 -12.68 -3.48
C PHE A 688 39.93 -12.92 -4.59
N ALA A 689 39.26 -14.07 -4.53
CA ALA A 689 38.01 -14.31 -5.25
C ALA A 689 36.85 -14.04 -4.28
N ARG A 690 36.15 -12.92 -4.47
CA ARG A 690 35.04 -12.48 -3.62
C ARG A 690 33.72 -13.04 -4.11
N ILE A 691 32.96 -13.64 -3.20
CA ILE A 691 31.59 -14.06 -3.44
C ILE A 691 30.72 -12.80 -3.43
N GLY A 692 30.27 -12.38 -4.61
CA GLY A 692 29.33 -11.27 -4.79
C GLY A 692 27.88 -11.74 -4.67
N ASN A 693 26.95 -10.88 -5.07
CA ASN A 693 25.51 -11.18 -5.07
C ASN A 693 25.12 -12.13 -6.21
N GLU A 694 25.66 -11.88 -7.40
CA GLU A 694 25.26 -12.53 -8.66
C GLU A 694 26.43 -13.26 -9.34
N ASP A 695 27.67 -12.97 -8.93
CA ASP A 695 28.88 -13.59 -9.48
C ASP A 695 30.06 -13.58 -8.50
N ILE A 696 31.12 -14.35 -8.83
CA ILE A 696 32.42 -14.34 -8.16
C ILE A 696 33.31 -13.29 -8.81
N VAL A 697 33.64 -12.24 -8.05
CA VAL A 697 34.42 -11.09 -8.52
C VAL A 697 35.84 -11.18 -7.96
N LYS A 698 36.85 -11.02 -8.81
CA LYS A 698 38.24 -10.93 -8.37
C LYS A 698 38.49 -9.55 -7.76
N CYS A 699 39.19 -9.49 -6.63
CA CYS A 699 39.54 -8.24 -5.99
C CYS A 699 40.91 -8.34 -5.29
N TYR A 700 41.45 -7.19 -4.89
CA TYR A 700 42.70 -7.13 -4.14
C TYR A 700 42.63 -6.15 -2.98
N VAL A 701 43.46 -6.40 -1.97
CA VAL A 701 43.60 -5.57 -0.77
C VAL A 701 45.06 -5.22 -0.58
N GLU A 702 45.34 -3.96 -0.23
CA GLU A 702 46.69 -3.53 0.15
C GLU A 702 47.03 -4.06 1.55
N ASN A 703 48.16 -4.75 1.69
CA ASN A 703 48.54 -5.42 2.94
C ASN A 703 48.82 -4.43 4.09
N SER A 704 49.11 -3.17 3.77
CA SER A 704 49.17 -2.06 4.72
C SER A 704 47.85 -1.84 5.47
N MET A 705 46.70 -2.09 4.83
CA MET A 705 45.36 -1.92 5.41
C MET A 705 44.90 -3.13 6.21
N MET A 706 45.30 -4.35 5.84
CA MET A 706 45.00 -5.57 6.62
C MET A 706 45.65 -5.57 8.01
N ASN A 707 46.85 -5.01 8.12
CA ASN A 707 47.59 -4.90 9.39
C ASN A 707 47.05 -3.80 10.33
N ALA A 708 46.34 -2.80 9.80
CA ALA A 708 45.78 -1.70 10.58
C ALA A 708 44.49 -2.10 11.34
N VAL A 709 43.74 -3.07 10.82
CA VAL A 709 42.43 -3.50 11.37
C VAL A 709 42.58 -4.62 12.41
N SER A 710 43.65 -5.42 12.36
CA SER A 710 43.81 -6.63 13.18
C SER A 710 44.57 -6.44 14.49
N GLY A 711 45.14 -5.26 14.77
CA GLY A 711 45.81 -4.98 16.05
C GLY A 711 46.94 -5.94 16.44
N GLN A 712 47.48 -6.71 15.49
CA GLN A 712 48.59 -7.63 15.72
C GLN A 712 49.91 -6.97 15.36
N GLN A 713 50.87 -7.03 16.29
CA GLN A 713 52.24 -6.55 16.09
C GLN A 713 52.86 -7.19 14.86
N ALA A 714 53.64 -6.39 14.13
CA ALA A 714 54.54 -6.81 13.07
C ALA A 714 55.45 -7.95 13.57
N GLY A 715 55.11 -9.17 13.20
CA GLY A 715 55.77 -10.37 13.70
C GLY A 715 54.93 -11.63 13.51
N GLN A 716 54.37 -11.87 12.33
CA GLN A 716 54.03 -13.23 11.91
C GLN A 716 54.82 -13.52 10.65
N GLU A 717 55.73 -14.49 10.73
CA GLU A 717 56.33 -15.11 9.55
C GLU A 717 55.23 -15.48 8.57
N GLN A 718 55.39 -15.05 7.32
CA GLN A 718 54.50 -15.42 6.22
C GLN A 718 54.61 -16.94 6.04
N LEU A 719 53.67 -17.66 6.65
CA LEU A 719 53.60 -19.12 6.58
C LEU A 719 53.44 -19.53 5.11
N SER A 720 54.27 -20.46 4.69
CA SER A 720 54.23 -21.04 3.35
C SER A 720 52.85 -21.65 3.05
N PRO A 721 52.49 -21.87 1.78
CA PRO A 721 51.22 -22.53 1.42
C PRO A 721 50.97 -23.85 2.18
N ILE A 722 52.02 -24.58 2.56
CA ILE A 722 51.97 -25.83 3.34
C ILE A 722 51.61 -25.55 4.81
N GLU A 723 52.18 -24.52 5.42
CA GLU A 723 51.91 -24.18 6.81
C GLU A 723 50.52 -23.55 7.03
N LYS A 724 49.96 -22.91 5.99
CA LYS A 724 48.54 -22.50 5.96
C LYS A 724 47.62 -23.72 5.99
N LEU A 725 47.92 -24.76 5.18
CA LEU A 725 47.17 -26.02 5.16
C LEU A 725 47.25 -26.76 6.52
N ASP A 726 48.39 -26.75 7.20
CA ASP A 726 48.54 -27.38 8.53
C ASP A 726 47.75 -26.65 9.63
N LYS A 727 47.69 -25.32 9.58
CA LYS A 727 46.80 -24.54 10.47
C LYS A 727 45.33 -24.79 10.15
N GLN A 728 44.99 -24.93 8.87
CA GLN A 728 43.64 -25.29 8.42
C GLN A 728 43.23 -26.68 8.94
N ASP A 729 44.10 -27.70 8.92
CA ASP A 729 43.81 -29.01 9.51
C ASP A 729 43.57 -28.94 11.03
N LYS A 730 44.36 -28.14 11.76
CA LYS A 730 44.13 -27.90 13.20
C LYS A 730 42.79 -27.23 13.46
N ARG A 731 42.41 -26.22 12.66
CA ARG A 731 41.11 -25.55 12.79
C ARG A 731 39.96 -26.48 12.43
N ASN A 732 40.11 -27.34 11.41
CA ASN A 732 39.12 -28.34 11.05
C ASN A 732 38.87 -29.34 12.18
N LYS A 733 39.91 -29.74 12.93
CA LYS A 733 39.76 -30.57 14.13
C LYS A 733 39.00 -29.87 15.26
N GLU A 734 39.19 -28.56 15.45
CA GLU A 734 38.42 -27.77 16.41
C GLU A 734 36.94 -27.65 16.00
N ILE A 735 36.67 -27.36 14.74
CA ILE A 735 35.30 -27.28 14.18
C ILE A 735 34.58 -28.61 14.33
N ALA A 736 35.26 -29.74 14.11
CA ALA A 736 34.68 -31.07 14.34
C ALA A 736 34.25 -31.27 15.80
N ARG A 737 35.04 -30.78 16.76
CA ARG A 737 34.69 -30.81 18.19
C ARG A 737 33.52 -29.88 18.51
N GLU A 738 33.49 -28.68 17.94
CA GLU A 738 32.38 -27.72 18.09
C GLU A 738 31.05 -28.31 17.56
N LYS A 739 31.05 -28.86 16.33
CA LYS A 739 29.87 -29.54 15.75
C LYS A 739 29.43 -30.75 16.59
N THR A 740 30.38 -31.54 17.11
CA THR A 740 30.06 -32.67 18.01
C THR A 740 29.32 -32.20 19.27
N VAL A 741 29.74 -31.07 19.87
CA VAL A 741 29.06 -30.49 21.04
C VAL A 741 27.66 -30.00 20.69
N GLU A 742 27.50 -29.34 19.54
CA GLU A 742 26.21 -28.81 19.08
C GLU A 742 25.19 -29.91 18.76
N ASP A 743 25.61 -30.95 18.04
CA ASP A 743 24.74 -32.10 17.73
C ASP A 743 24.40 -32.89 18.99
N THR A 744 25.37 -33.07 19.91
CA THR A 744 25.10 -33.70 21.21
C THR A 744 24.08 -32.89 22.03
N LYS A 745 24.13 -31.55 21.97
CA LYS A 745 23.15 -30.68 22.63
C LYS A 745 21.75 -30.86 22.07
N LYS A 746 21.60 -30.93 20.74
CA LYS A 746 20.30 -31.20 20.08
C LYS A 746 19.74 -32.54 20.52
N GLN A 747 20.57 -33.59 20.49
CA GLN A 747 20.17 -34.93 20.89
C GLN A 747 19.77 -35.02 22.38
N ILE A 748 20.53 -34.39 23.29
CA ILE A 748 20.19 -34.39 24.73
C ILE A 748 18.86 -33.68 25.02
N LEU A 749 18.47 -32.66 24.23
CA LEU A 749 17.18 -31.97 24.39
C LEU A 749 15.98 -32.81 23.96
N GLU A 750 16.18 -33.83 23.13
CA GLU A 750 15.13 -34.75 22.65
C GLU A 750 14.98 -36.01 23.53
N VAL A 751 15.92 -36.27 24.44
CA VAL A 751 15.89 -37.43 25.34
C VAL A 751 14.99 -37.13 26.55
N ASP A 752 13.91 -37.89 26.68
CA ASP A 752 13.06 -37.86 27.88
C ASP A 752 13.76 -38.53 29.07
N MET A 753 14.18 -37.71 30.04
CA MET A 753 14.87 -38.16 31.25
C MET A 753 13.98 -38.13 32.52
N THR A 754 12.67 -37.97 32.37
CA THR A 754 11.73 -37.74 33.49
C THR A 754 11.69 -38.86 34.55
N GLU A 755 11.95 -40.12 34.17
CA GLU A 755 11.98 -41.26 35.10
C GLU A 755 13.37 -41.63 35.64
N THR A 756 14.42 -40.91 35.22
CA THR A 756 15.80 -41.21 35.68
C THR A 756 16.08 -40.63 37.07
N LYS A 757 16.77 -41.40 37.92
CA LYS A 757 17.14 -40.94 39.26
C LYS A 757 18.33 -39.98 39.18
N PHE A 758 18.14 -38.77 39.71
CA PHE A 758 19.16 -37.74 39.75
C PHE A 758 20.43 -38.22 40.46
N GLY A 759 21.54 -38.28 39.72
CA GLY A 759 22.82 -38.84 40.14
C GLY A 759 23.73 -37.85 40.86
N ALA A 760 24.78 -38.37 41.51
CA ALA A 760 25.77 -37.55 42.21
C ALA A 760 26.55 -36.62 41.26
N ASP A 761 26.74 -37.02 39.99
CA ASP A 761 27.45 -36.22 39.00
C ASP A 761 26.59 -35.10 38.42
N GLU A 762 25.28 -35.31 38.29
CA GLU A 762 24.33 -34.24 37.95
C GLU A 762 24.21 -33.22 39.10
N GLU A 763 24.26 -33.69 40.36
CA GLU A 763 24.31 -32.80 41.53
C GLU A 763 25.56 -31.90 41.49
N LYS A 764 26.72 -32.48 41.17
CA LYS A 764 27.96 -31.72 40.98
C LYS A 764 27.83 -30.67 39.87
N MET A 765 27.22 -31.01 38.74
CA MET A 765 26.98 -30.05 37.65
C MET A 765 26.09 -28.88 38.10
N ILE A 766 25.02 -29.13 38.85
CA ILE A 766 24.18 -28.05 39.42
C ILE A 766 25.02 -27.11 40.29
N TYR A 767 25.82 -27.64 41.22
CA TYR A 767 26.64 -26.77 42.07
C TYR A 767 27.74 -26.03 41.30
N PHE A 768 28.29 -26.63 40.23
CA PHE A 768 29.23 -25.94 39.34
C PHE A 768 28.63 -24.65 38.76
N PHE A 769 27.37 -24.70 38.34
CA PHE A 769 26.66 -23.52 37.84
C PHE A 769 26.30 -22.54 38.96
N LEU A 770 25.78 -23.03 40.09
CA LEU A 770 25.38 -22.19 41.24
C LEU A 770 26.55 -21.39 41.86
N LEU A 771 27.79 -21.89 41.76
CA LEU A 771 28.99 -21.21 42.26
C LEU A 771 29.24 -19.86 41.59
N SER A 772 28.64 -19.60 40.42
CA SER A 772 28.73 -18.31 39.74
C SER A 772 28.02 -17.18 40.50
N SER A 773 27.09 -17.51 41.42
CA SER A 773 26.37 -16.55 42.27
C SER A 773 26.94 -16.43 43.69
N LEU A 774 28.07 -17.09 43.99
CA LEU A 774 28.67 -17.04 45.32
C LEU A 774 29.26 -15.66 45.61
N ARG A 775 28.92 -15.05 46.74
CA ARG A 775 29.45 -13.74 47.13
C ARG A 775 30.86 -13.87 47.70
N LYS A 776 31.71 -12.87 47.44
CA LYS A 776 33.13 -12.84 47.88
C LYS A 776 33.29 -13.08 49.40
N GLU A 777 32.35 -12.58 50.20
CA GLU A 777 32.31 -12.74 51.67
C GLU A 777 32.23 -14.20 52.12
N HIS A 778 31.77 -15.10 51.24
CA HIS A 778 31.57 -16.51 51.52
C HIS A 778 32.63 -17.43 50.86
N PHE A 779 33.66 -16.88 50.21
CA PHE A 779 34.74 -17.67 49.57
C PHE A 779 35.53 -18.51 50.59
N ALA A 780 35.76 -17.97 51.79
CA ALA A 780 36.37 -18.73 52.88
C ALA A 780 35.52 -19.95 53.32
N ALA A 781 34.20 -19.88 53.17
CA ALA A 781 33.30 -20.98 53.53
C ALA A 781 33.34 -22.17 52.54
N VAL A 782 33.92 -21.97 51.35
CA VAL A 782 34.12 -23.01 50.32
C VAL A 782 35.60 -23.40 50.16
N GLY A 783 36.47 -23.00 51.09
CA GLY A 783 37.87 -23.43 51.16
C GLY A 783 38.86 -22.59 50.34
N ILE A 784 38.45 -21.39 49.91
CA ILE A 784 39.34 -20.43 49.23
C ILE A 784 39.87 -19.44 50.27
N GLU A 785 41.16 -19.54 50.61
CA GLU A 785 41.84 -18.64 51.53
C GLU A 785 42.80 -17.71 50.74
N GLY A 786 42.74 -16.38 50.98
CA GLY A 786 43.64 -15.37 50.39
C GLY A 786 42.95 -14.27 49.55
N GLU A 787 43.75 -13.32 49.03
CA GLU A 787 43.30 -12.33 48.03
C GLU A 787 43.08 -13.03 46.68
N HIS A 788 41.81 -13.23 46.33
CA HIS A 788 41.40 -13.80 45.05
C HIS A 788 40.59 -12.79 44.22
N SER A 789 40.56 -13.04 42.91
CA SER A 789 39.72 -12.31 41.95
C SER A 789 38.25 -12.25 42.42
N PRO A 790 37.47 -11.20 42.09
CA PRO A 790 36.04 -11.15 42.38
C PRO A 790 35.23 -12.31 41.77
N TYR A 791 35.83 -13.05 40.83
CA TYR A 791 35.22 -14.16 40.10
C TYR A 791 36.01 -15.46 40.30
N LEU A 792 35.29 -16.57 40.46
CA LEU A 792 35.87 -17.91 40.52
C LEU A 792 36.27 -18.39 39.11
N SER A 793 37.49 -18.89 38.94
CA SER A 793 37.91 -19.52 37.68
C SER A 793 37.21 -20.87 37.47
N ASN A 794 37.18 -21.36 36.24
CA ASN A 794 36.62 -22.69 35.95
C ASN A 794 37.39 -23.82 36.67
N GLU A 795 38.69 -23.61 36.90
CA GLU A 795 39.54 -24.54 37.65
C GLU A 795 39.15 -24.54 39.14
N ASP A 796 38.95 -23.36 39.73
CA ASP A 796 38.47 -23.22 41.12
C ASP A 796 37.09 -23.86 41.31
N LYS A 797 36.15 -23.61 40.39
CA LYS A 797 34.80 -24.21 40.44
C LYS A 797 34.86 -25.74 40.37
N THR A 798 35.74 -26.29 39.53
CA THR A 798 35.93 -27.74 39.42
C THR A 798 36.47 -28.33 40.73
N ASN A 799 37.44 -27.66 41.36
CA ASN A 799 38.03 -28.07 42.63
C ASN A 799 37.04 -28.00 43.81
N ILE A 800 36.17 -26.98 43.84
CA ILE A 800 35.13 -26.82 44.88
C ILE A 800 34.06 -27.91 44.73
N VAL A 801 33.61 -28.19 43.50
CA VAL A 801 32.59 -29.20 43.22
C VAL A 801 33.08 -30.62 43.52
N ALA A 802 34.38 -30.87 43.35
CA ALA A 802 35.01 -32.13 43.74
C ALA A 802 34.97 -32.37 45.27
N ASN A 803 34.91 -31.31 46.10
CA ASN A 803 35.03 -31.37 47.56
C ASN A 803 33.86 -30.67 48.31
N LEU A 804 32.61 -30.88 47.88
CA LEU A 804 31.43 -30.21 48.46
C LEU A 804 31.06 -30.72 49.87
N THR A 805 31.14 -29.85 50.88
CA THR A 805 30.62 -30.12 52.23
C THR A 805 29.16 -29.69 52.40
N PRO A 806 28.37 -30.27 53.34
CA PRO A 806 26.99 -29.86 53.60
C PRO A 806 26.84 -28.37 53.96
N LYS A 807 27.84 -27.81 54.64
CA LYS A 807 27.89 -26.39 54.99
C LYS A 807 28.13 -25.51 53.75
N ALA A 808 29.05 -25.90 52.87
CA ALA A 808 29.30 -25.21 51.60
C ALA A 808 28.05 -25.23 50.70
N LYS A 809 27.38 -26.39 50.58
CA LYS A 809 26.12 -26.54 49.83
C LYS A 809 25.03 -25.57 50.30
N ALA A 810 24.86 -25.39 51.61
CA ALA A 810 23.86 -24.47 52.17
C ALA A 810 24.16 -22.99 51.88
N VAL A 811 25.43 -22.61 51.90
CA VAL A 811 25.87 -21.23 51.61
C VAL A 811 25.69 -20.91 50.13
N ILE A 812 26.12 -21.81 49.24
CA ILE A 812 25.97 -21.64 47.78
C ILE A 812 24.50 -21.47 47.38
N ARG A 813 23.58 -22.27 47.96
CA ARG A 813 22.14 -22.15 47.70
C ARG A 813 21.55 -20.82 48.18
N ARG A 814 21.97 -20.32 49.34
CA ARG A 814 21.46 -19.05 49.89
C ARG A 814 21.92 -17.85 49.09
N ASP A 815 23.18 -17.84 48.67
CA ASP A 815 23.70 -16.75 47.83
C ASP A 815 23.06 -16.74 46.45
N PHE A 816 22.80 -17.91 45.87
CA PHE A 816 22.03 -18.01 44.64
C PHE A 816 20.60 -17.44 44.77
N LEU A 817 19.89 -17.73 45.87
CA LEU A 817 18.55 -17.15 46.10
C LEU A 817 18.59 -15.62 46.21
N ILE A 818 19.57 -15.09 46.94
CA ILE A 818 19.73 -13.64 47.13
C ILE A 818 20.08 -12.95 45.80
N GLU A 819 20.91 -13.55 44.96
CA GLU A 819 21.25 -13.00 43.64
C GLU A 819 20.00 -12.91 42.73
N ASN A 820 19.13 -13.92 42.77
CA ASN A 820 17.90 -13.92 41.97
C ASN A 820 16.85 -12.91 42.46
N PHE A 821 16.86 -12.55 43.75
CA PHE A 821 16.00 -11.49 44.27
C PHE A 821 16.36 -10.09 43.78
N LYS A 822 17.54 -9.88 43.17
CA LYS A 822 17.90 -8.59 42.55
C LYS A 822 16.96 -8.19 41.41
N ASN A 823 16.27 -9.16 40.80
CA ASN A 823 15.30 -8.94 39.73
C ASN A 823 13.85 -8.77 40.24
N ALA A 824 13.64 -8.64 41.56
CA ALA A 824 12.33 -8.31 42.13
C ALA A 824 11.97 -6.86 41.81
N TYR A 825 10.84 -6.64 41.15
CA TYR A 825 10.33 -5.28 40.87
C TYR A 825 8.80 -5.28 40.78
N GLY A 826 8.17 -4.21 41.25
CA GLY A 826 6.73 -4.00 41.16
C GLY A 826 5.92 -5.16 41.76
N SER A 827 5.03 -5.74 40.95
CA SER A 827 4.14 -6.86 41.31
C SER A 827 4.53 -8.18 40.65
N ASN A 828 5.82 -8.39 40.35
CA ASN A 828 6.26 -9.66 39.78
C ASN A 828 6.31 -10.77 40.85
N ALA A 829 6.15 -12.03 40.46
CA ALA A 829 6.11 -13.17 41.40
C ALA A 829 7.39 -13.31 42.27
N ILE A 830 8.53 -12.78 41.79
CA ILE A 830 9.79 -12.76 42.53
C ILE A 830 9.74 -11.77 43.69
N ALA A 831 9.03 -10.65 43.54
CA ALA A 831 8.80 -9.68 44.61
C ALA A 831 7.95 -10.29 45.74
N ASP A 832 6.91 -11.07 45.41
CA ASP A 832 6.10 -11.77 46.42
C ASP A 832 6.95 -12.80 47.20
N MET A 833 7.77 -13.59 46.48
CA MET A 833 8.69 -14.54 47.11
C MET A 833 9.75 -13.84 47.99
N LEU A 834 10.25 -12.67 47.56
CA LEU A 834 11.19 -11.87 48.34
C LEU A 834 10.54 -11.36 49.62
N LEU A 835 9.31 -10.84 49.56
CA LEU A 835 8.59 -10.36 50.74
C LEU A 835 8.24 -11.51 51.70
N GLU A 836 7.85 -12.69 51.19
CA GLU A 836 7.63 -13.87 52.02
C GLU A 836 8.93 -14.36 52.69
N PHE A 837 10.04 -14.36 51.94
CA PHE A 837 11.37 -14.68 52.46
C PHE A 837 11.80 -13.67 53.53
N ALA A 838 11.61 -12.38 53.29
CA ALA A 838 11.89 -11.31 54.24
C ALA A 838 11.00 -11.42 55.49
N GLY A 839 9.72 -11.77 55.34
CA GLY A 839 8.81 -12.00 56.46
C GLY A 839 9.25 -13.16 57.37
N LYS A 840 9.81 -14.24 56.80
CA LYS A 840 10.32 -15.39 57.57
C LYS A 840 11.66 -15.12 58.24
N HIS A 841 12.53 -14.32 57.62
CA HIS A 841 13.92 -14.15 58.05
C HIS A 841 14.24 -12.80 58.70
N MET A 842 13.44 -11.76 58.47
CA MET A 842 13.61 -10.39 58.99
C MET A 842 12.27 -9.64 59.21
N PRO A 843 11.31 -10.21 59.97
CA PRO A 843 9.94 -9.69 60.09
C PRO A 843 9.85 -8.27 60.64
N GLU A 844 10.63 -7.93 61.68
CA GLU A 844 10.59 -6.60 62.30
C GLU A 844 11.06 -5.51 61.34
N ARG A 845 12.14 -5.77 60.60
CA ARG A 845 12.67 -4.82 59.60
C ARG A 845 11.75 -4.67 58.39
N LEU A 846 11.04 -5.72 57.99
CA LEU A 846 10.06 -5.65 56.92
C LEU A 846 8.87 -4.77 57.34
N ALA A 847 8.37 -4.96 58.57
CA ALA A 847 7.27 -4.15 59.11
C ALA A 847 7.60 -2.66 59.20
N ASP A 848 8.83 -2.30 59.56
CA ASP A 848 9.29 -0.90 59.58
C ASP A 848 9.30 -0.27 58.17
N ILE A 849 9.74 -1.03 57.16
CA ILE A 849 9.75 -0.58 55.75
C ILE A 849 8.33 -0.40 55.23
N GLU A 850 7.43 -1.36 55.50
CA GLU A 850 6.03 -1.31 55.08
C GLU A 850 5.29 -0.12 55.70
N ASN A 851 5.48 0.12 57.00
CA ASN A 851 4.86 1.25 57.70
C ASN A 851 5.28 2.60 57.09
N GLY A 852 6.56 2.78 56.77
CA GLY A 852 7.05 4.02 56.15
C GLY A 852 6.43 4.30 54.78
N HIS A 853 6.18 3.27 53.98
CA HIS A 853 5.54 3.42 52.66
C HIS A 853 4.02 3.56 52.75
N ASN A 854 3.37 2.86 53.69
CA ASN A 854 1.93 2.95 53.92
C ASN A 854 1.50 4.34 54.38
N GLU A 855 2.27 5.03 55.22
CA GLU A 855 1.99 6.42 55.60
C GLU A 855 1.98 7.39 54.40
N VAL A 856 2.88 7.17 53.43
CA VAL A 856 2.94 7.98 52.20
C VAL A 856 1.78 7.62 51.27
N TYR A 857 1.43 6.34 51.19
CA TYR A 857 0.26 5.86 50.43
C TYR A 857 -1.04 6.48 50.95
N GLU A 858 -1.30 6.42 52.26
CA GLU A 858 -2.51 6.98 52.88
C GLU A 858 -2.67 8.48 52.60
N LYS A 859 -1.58 9.26 52.72
CA LYS A 859 -1.58 10.69 52.38
C LYS A 859 -1.86 10.96 50.90
N ARG A 860 -1.39 10.10 50.00
CA ARG A 860 -1.67 10.21 48.55
C ARG A 860 -3.10 9.79 48.23
N HIS A 861 -3.59 8.74 48.89
CA HIS A 861 -4.93 8.21 48.73
C HIS A 861 -5.98 9.26 49.15
N GLN A 862 -5.79 9.92 50.30
CA GLN A 862 -6.65 11.03 50.75
C GLN A 862 -6.75 12.16 49.71
N ARG A 863 -5.63 12.58 49.12
CA ARG A 863 -5.62 13.61 48.06
C ARG A 863 -6.36 13.18 46.79
N ILE A 864 -6.32 11.89 46.46
CA ILE A 864 -7.03 11.33 45.31
C ILE A 864 -8.53 11.31 45.59
N GLU A 865 -8.95 10.90 46.78
CA GLU A 865 -10.35 10.91 47.19
C GLU A 865 -10.91 12.34 47.26
N GLU A 866 -10.14 13.31 47.76
CA GLU A 866 -10.47 14.74 47.70
C GLU A 866 -10.68 15.22 46.25
N LYS A 867 -9.79 14.84 45.32
CA LYS A 867 -9.93 15.16 43.89
C LYS A 867 -11.14 14.50 43.24
N LYS A 868 -11.42 13.24 43.57
CA LYS A 868 -12.61 12.53 43.07
C LYS A 868 -13.88 13.22 43.52
N ALA A 869 -13.96 13.64 44.79
CA ALA A 869 -15.10 14.38 45.31
C ALA A 869 -15.31 15.70 44.57
N VAL A 870 -14.25 16.44 44.27
CA VAL A 870 -14.32 17.68 43.47
C VAL A 870 -14.84 17.43 42.06
N LEU A 871 -14.35 16.38 41.39
CA LEU A 871 -14.79 16.04 40.03
C LEU A 871 -16.25 15.58 40.00
N LEU A 872 -16.69 14.82 41.00
CA LEU A 872 -18.08 14.37 41.12
C LEU A 872 -19.06 15.53 41.24
N VAL A 873 -18.68 16.58 42.00
CA VAL A 873 -19.48 17.81 42.13
C VAL A 873 -19.52 18.58 40.80
N GLN A 874 -18.42 18.62 40.06
CA GLN A 874 -18.38 19.25 38.72
C GLN A 874 -19.25 18.49 37.71
N GLU A 875 -19.26 17.16 37.78
CA GLU A 875 -20.05 16.30 36.91
C GLU A 875 -21.55 16.40 37.22
N GLN A 876 -21.93 16.47 38.50
CA GLN A 876 -23.31 16.74 38.94
C GLN A 876 -23.79 18.13 38.51
N ALA A 877 -22.97 19.17 38.69
CA ALA A 877 -23.31 20.53 38.26
C ALA A 877 -23.49 20.62 36.73
N LYS A 878 -22.75 19.81 35.96
CA LYS A 878 -22.88 19.74 34.51
C LYS A 878 -24.16 19.02 34.08
N GLN A 879 -24.52 17.93 34.77
CA GLN A 879 -25.78 17.22 34.55
C GLN A 879 -27.00 18.08 34.92
N GLU A 880 -26.95 18.84 36.01
CA GLU A 880 -28.02 19.78 36.38
C GLU A 880 -28.17 20.92 35.37
N ALA A 881 -27.07 21.45 34.81
CA ALA A 881 -27.12 22.45 33.75
C ALA A 881 -27.75 21.90 32.46
N GLU A 882 -27.39 20.68 32.05
CA GLU A 882 -27.97 19.99 30.89
C GLU A 882 -29.46 19.68 31.09
N GLN A 883 -29.89 19.40 32.33
CA GLN A 883 -31.29 19.12 32.67
C GLN A 883 -32.14 20.39 32.74
N THR A 884 -31.57 21.51 33.18
CA THR A 884 -32.25 22.82 33.20
C THR A 884 -32.46 23.38 31.78
N GLU A 885 -31.53 23.12 30.85
CA GLU A 885 -31.71 23.44 29.42
C GLU A 885 -32.79 22.57 28.76
N ALA A 886 -32.89 21.29 29.14
CA ALA A 886 -33.93 20.38 28.63
C ALA A 886 -35.35 20.74 29.12
N ASP A 887 -35.50 21.20 30.36
CA ASP A 887 -36.80 21.60 30.91
C ASP A 887 -37.27 22.97 30.38
N ALA A 888 -36.35 23.90 30.07
CA ALA A 888 -36.68 25.20 29.49
C ALA A 888 -37.24 25.11 28.06
N ASP A 889 -36.87 24.07 27.30
CA ASP A 889 -37.41 23.82 25.95
C ASP A 889 -38.80 23.13 25.98
N ASN A 890 -39.17 22.50 27.11
CA ASN A 890 -40.46 21.80 27.24
C ASN A 890 -41.63 22.68 27.72
N GLU A 891 -41.36 23.87 28.28
CA GLU A 891 -42.42 24.79 28.77
C GLU A 891 -43.00 25.74 27.69
N LYS A 892 -42.58 25.62 26.42
CA LYS A 892 -43.11 26.45 25.31
C LYS A 892 -44.01 25.69 24.32
N GLN A 893 -45.02 24.96 24.79
CA GLN A 893 -46.22 24.68 23.97
C GLN A 893 -47.51 24.69 24.82
N PRO A 894 -48.55 25.47 24.44
CA PRO A 894 -49.74 25.67 25.26
C PRO A 894 -50.79 24.57 25.08
N GLN A 895 -51.40 24.13 26.20
CA GLN A 895 -52.57 23.28 26.25
C GLN A 895 -53.81 23.97 25.64
N SER A 896 -54.45 23.32 24.66
CA SER A 896 -55.81 23.63 24.21
C SER A 896 -56.83 22.77 25.00
N GLN A 897 -57.79 23.45 25.63
CA GLN A 897 -58.94 22.86 26.31
C GLN A 897 -60.02 22.40 25.31
N GLU A 898 -60.72 21.33 25.66
CA GLU A 898 -62.03 20.89 25.12
C GLU A 898 -63.07 22.02 25.12
N VAL A 899 -63.97 22.06 24.12
CA VAL A 899 -65.44 22.13 24.34
C VAL A 899 -66.17 21.48 23.16
N ALA A 900 -67.16 20.65 23.52
CA ALA A 900 -68.08 19.86 22.71
C ALA A 900 -68.83 20.57 21.56
N ALA A 901 -69.02 19.84 20.46
CA ALA A 901 -70.29 19.64 19.72
C ALA A 901 -70.14 18.48 18.73
#